data_AF-A0A1N7L9G8-F1
#
_entry.id   AF-A0A1N7L9G8-F1
#
_cell.length_a   1.000
_cell.length_b   1.000
_cell.length_c   1.000
_cell.angle_alpha   90.00
_cell.angle_beta   90.00
_cell.angle_gamma   90.00
#
_symmetry.space_group_name_H-M   'P 1'
#
loop_
_entity.id
_entity.type
_entity.pdbx_description
1 polymer ?
#
loop_
_entity_poly.entity_id
_entity_poly.type
_entity_poly.pdbx_seq_one_letter_code
_entity_poly.pdbx_strand_id
1 'polypeptide(L)'
;MKIRHQVLLLPSVLVLVTCALLGAAMLYLSRVTIDSALKGERDVAVAAVRAAVDAKLVEALALAETLASIPDVQRAVAAGDDRTLEAMFGGGYPDVAARIGLRQLQFHTPPATSLIRVHKLSKRGDDLSAFRQLVVDVNRTGQSAMGLERGVAGIGARGVAAIRHAGRHVGTVEFGFDIDAGFLRQLAERTGYDLEFYVLPKPEIGARAPAEVRRVAATFDGAELLDSATIARVSTGEEVDIDLPGAEGNAVGRAIPVRDAAGDVAGIYVVTRTSTLAAELAALELKVIVGATAAALAIALLLAWVIGRRIVNPICQLTRATTALAAGDHDQPIPSTDRRDELGEMARALEVFAGNLAEKARIEEDLKREEAHARAAEAAQRAREADLAEEHAARQRRQEERARAREEEEHHLAEERAEEARARLAVQERLVAALAQGLEALAQGDLTQRIAELPPEYEKLREDFNAAMAKLTDALGEIESTSGRIDSHAGGLADSARTLNRDMERNAAMLEQAAAALSQLTAAVQSSADGARQARELAQKARSDAETGVEVVNDAVAAMKRIETSAGAISRITGVIEEIAFQTNLLALNAGVEAARAGEAGRGFAVVASEVRALAQRSSEAAKEISGLIESSDAEVSTGAEMVVRSGTALGRIVDSVVAIEARIAEIAASSGEQATGVSEVNAAVSALERSTQQTATASERAAEVSALLLEESSGLTHAVNRFHLHGPETARRVA
;
A
#
# COMPACT_ATOMS: atom_id res chain seq x y z
N MET A 1 31.10 -31.04 -35.64
CA MET A 1 30.58 -29.65 -35.80
C MET A 1 31.78 -28.71 -35.83
N LYS A 2 31.90 -27.77 -36.79
CA LYS A 2 33.05 -26.82 -36.82
C LYS A 2 33.03 -25.95 -35.56
N ILE A 3 34.19 -25.58 -34.99
CA ILE A 3 34.34 -24.73 -33.78
C ILE A 3 33.41 -23.50 -33.80
N ARG A 4 33.23 -22.88 -34.97
CA ARG A 4 32.28 -21.78 -35.22
C ARG A 4 30.85 -22.05 -34.73
N HIS A 5 30.33 -23.27 -34.88
CA HIS A 5 28.98 -23.60 -34.44
C HIS A 5 28.93 -23.85 -32.94
N GLN A 6 29.97 -24.44 -32.33
CA GLN A 6 30.02 -24.69 -30.89
C GLN A 6 30.13 -23.39 -30.10
N VAL A 7 30.98 -22.46 -30.54
CA VAL A 7 31.18 -21.14 -29.89
C VAL A 7 29.92 -20.26 -29.98
N LEU A 8 29.10 -20.41 -31.02
CA LEU A 8 27.86 -19.65 -31.18
C LEU A 8 26.65 -20.33 -30.51
N LEU A 9 26.50 -21.66 -30.61
CA LEU A 9 25.33 -22.36 -30.07
C LEU A 9 25.31 -22.44 -28.55
N LEU A 10 26.47 -22.64 -27.91
CA LEU A 10 26.54 -22.89 -26.47
C LEU A 10 26.03 -21.70 -25.61
N PRO A 11 26.45 -20.45 -25.86
CA PRO A 11 25.87 -19.29 -25.16
C PRO A 11 24.41 -19.04 -25.55
N SER A 12 23.99 -19.31 -26.80
CA SER A 12 22.58 -19.16 -27.20
C SER A 12 21.65 -20.15 -26.49
N VAL A 13 22.08 -21.41 -26.34
CA VAL A 13 21.32 -22.43 -25.59
C VAL A 13 21.28 -22.08 -24.11
N LEU A 14 22.39 -21.61 -23.53
CA LEU A 14 22.43 -21.16 -22.14
C LEU A 14 21.43 -20.02 -21.90
N VAL A 15 21.39 -19.00 -22.77
CA VAL A 15 20.43 -17.90 -22.65
C VAL A 15 18.98 -18.38 -22.79
N LEU A 16 18.70 -19.30 -23.73
CA LEU A 16 17.35 -19.86 -23.89
C LEU A 16 16.89 -20.61 -22.62
N VAL A 17 17.77 -21.39 -22.01
CA VAL A 17 17.48 -22.09 -20.74
C VAL A 17 17.28 -21.09 -19.61
N THR A 18 18.12 -20.06 -19.50
CA THR A 18 17.96 -19.00 -18.49
C THR A 18 16.65 -18.23 -18.68
N CYS A 19 16.26 -17.92 -19.91
CA CYS A 19 14.98 -17.27 -20.22
C CYS A 19 13.80 -18.18 -19.86
N ALA A 20 13.88 -19.47 -20.16
CA ALA A 20 12.83 -20.43 -19.82
C ALA A 20 12.67 -20.58 -18.30
N LEU A 21 13.78 -20.64 -17.56
CA LEU A 21 13.77 -20.71 -16.09
C LEU A 21 13.22 -19.42 -15.46
N LEU A 22 13.64 -18.24 -15.94
CA LEU A 22 13.12 -16.96 -15.48
C LEU A 22 11.62 -16.82 -15.78
N GLY A 23 11.18 -17.22 -16.98
CA GLY A 23 9.77 -17.22 -17.36
C GLY A 23 8.93 -18.15 -16.49
N ALA A 24 9.41 -19.36 -16.22
CA ALA A 24 8.74 -20.31 -15.33
C ALA A 24 8.67 -19.78 -13.89
N ALA A 25 9.74 -19.19 -13.38
CA ALA A 25 9.77 -18.56 -12.06
C ALA A 25 8.81 -17.37 -11.96
N MET A 26 8.74 -16.52 -12.99
CA MET A 26 7.77 -15.43 -13.05
C MET A 26 6.32 -15.91 -13.10
N LEU A 27 6.01 -16.94 -13.91
CA LEU A 27 4.67 -17.52 -13.94
C LEU A 27 4.27 -18.15 -12.60
N TYR A 28 5.22 -18.77 -11.90
CA TYR A 28 4.99 -19.30 -10.56
C TYR A 28 4.70 -18.17 -9.56
N LEU A 29 5.54 -17.12 -9.55
CA LEU A 29 5.36 -15.99 -8.65
C LEU A 29 4.05 -15.25 -8.93
N SER A 30 3.71 -15.06 -10.20
CA SER A 30 2.43 -14.49 -10.67
C SER A 30 1.23 -15.23 -10.08
N ARG A 31 1.21 -16.57 -10.18
CA ARG A 31 0.12 -17.38 -9.60
C ARG A 31 -0.01 -17.19 -8.10
N VAL A 32 1.12 -17.17 -7.38
CA VAL A 32 1.14 -16.97 -5.93
C VAL A 32 0.64 -15.58 -5.55
N THR A 33 1.07 -14.55 -6.28
CA THR A 33 0.67 -13.16 -6.02
C THR A 33 -0.81 -12.93 -6.33
N ILE A 34 -1.31 -13.46 -7.44
CA ILE A 34 -2.73 -13.36 -7.81
C ILE A 34 -3.59 -14.11 -6.79
N ASP A 35 -3.24 -15.35 -6.43
CA ASP A 35 -4.01 -16.14 -5.46
C ASP A 35 -4.04 -15.45 -4.07
N SER A 36 -2.91 -14.88 -3.65
CA SER A 36 -2.84 -14.10 -2.40
C SER A 36 -3.67 -12.81 -2.48
N ALA A 37 -3.71 -12.13 -3.63
CA ALA A 37 -4.50 -10.93 -3.82
C ALA A 37 -6.01 -11.24 -3.79
N LEU A 38 -6.43 -12.30 -4.50
CA LEU A 38 -7.81 -12.77 -4.52
C LEU A 38 -8.26 -13.21 -3.13
N LYS A 39 -7.41 -13.92 -2.38
CA LYS A 39 -7.69 -14.30 -0.99
C LYS A 39 -7.88 -13.07 -0.10
N GLY A 40 -7.00 -12.08 -0.20
CA GLY A 40 -7.12 -10.82 0.54
C GLY A 40 -8.43 -10.08 0.22
N GLU A 41 -8.83 -10.06 -1.05
CA GLU A 41 -10.09 -9.45 -1.48
C GLU A 41 -11.31 -10.18 -0.88
N ARG A 42 -11.30 -11.52 -0.85
CA ARG A 42 -12.36 -12.32 -0.17
C ARG A 42 -12.45 -11.99 1.32
N ASP A 43 -11.32 -11.91 2.01
CA ASP A 43 -11.28 -11.65 3.45
C ASP A 43 -11.84 -10.25 3.78
N VAL A 44 -11.49 -9.24 2.97
CA VAL A 44 -12.03 -7.88 3.09
C VAL A 44 -13.55 -7.86 2.82
N ALA A 45 -14.01 -8.60 1.81
CA ALA A 45 -15.42 -8.68 1.47
C ALA A 45 -16.26 -9.30 2.61
N VAL A 46 -15.77 -10.40 3.21
CA VAL A 46 -16.39 -11.02 4.39
C VAL A 46 -16.40 -10.08 5.58
N ALA A 47 -15.29 -9.39 5.84
CA ALA A 47 -15.20 -8.43 6.94
C ALA A 47 -16.21 -7.28 6.77
N ALA A 48 -16.43 -6.79 5.54
CA ALA A 48 -17.41 -5.75 5.26
C ALA A 48 -18.86 -6.18 5.57
N VAL A 49 -19.24 -7.42 5.21
CA VAL A 49 -20.57 -7.98 5.53
C VAL A 49 -20.74 -8.15 7.03
N ARG A 50 -19.76 -8.74 7.72
CA ARG A 50 -19.79 -8.92 9.18
C ARG A 50 -19.91 -7.57 9.90
N ALA A 51 -19.08 -6.60 9.55
CA ALA A 51 -19.11 -5.27 10.14
C ALA A 51 -20.45 -4.55 9.92
N ALA A 52 -21.08 -4.72 8.74
CA ALA A 52 -22.38 -4.13 8.47
C ALA A 52 -23.51 -4.76 9.31
N VAL A 53 -23.45 -6.07 9.54
CA VAL A 53 -24.38 -6.78 10.41
C VAL A 53 -24.15 -6.37 11.87
N ASP A 54 -22.90 -6.32 12.33
CA ASP A 54 -22.54 -5.91 13.69
C ASP A 54 -22.98 -4.47 13.98
N ALA A 55 -22.80 -3.56 13.01
CA ALA A 55 -23.30 -2.19 13.13
C ALA A 55 -24.82 -2.15 13.35
N LYS A 56 -25.59 -3.00 12.66
CA LYS A 56 -27.04 -3.09 12.87
C LYS A 56 -27.43 -3.72 14.20
N LEU A 57 -26.64 -4.66 14.71
CA LEU A 57 -26.83 -5.22 16.06
C LEU A 57 -26.60 -4.15 17.14
N VAL A 58 -25.52 -3.38 17.01
CA VAL A 58 -25.20 -2.28 17.93
C VAL A 58 -26.27 -1.20 17.87
N GLU A 59 -26.74 -0.83 16.68
CA GLU A 59 -27.82 0.13 16.51
C GLU A 59 -29.11 -0.34 17.21
N ALA A 60 -29.48 -1.61 17.05
CA ALA A 60 -30.66 -2.19 17.70
C ALA A 60 -30.53 -2.15 19.23
N LEU A 61 -29.36 -2.50 19.76
CA LEU A 61 -29.12 -2.49 21.20
C LEU A 61 -29.18 -1.08 21.78
N ALA A 62 -28.53 -0.11 21.14
CA ALA A 62 -28.51 1.27 21.59
C ALA A 62 -29.92 1.87 21.66
N LEU A 63 -30.76 1.59 20.66
CA LEU A 63 -32.16 1.99 20.66
C LEU A 63 -32.94 1.33 21.82
N ALA A 64 -32.75 0.03 22.02
CA ALA A 64 -33.40 -0.70 23.12
C ALA A 64 -32.99 -0.13 24.49
N GLU A 65 -31.70 0.11 24.72
CA GLU A 65 -31.18 0.67 25.99
C GLU A 65 -31.68 2.09 26.24
N THR A 66 -31.76 2.89 25.18
CA THR A 66 -32.34 4.24 25.25
C THR A 66 -33.78 4.17 25.74
N LEU A 67 -34.63 3.31 25.18
CA LEU A 67 -36.01 3.17 25.66
C LEU A 67 -36.10 2.56 27.07
N ALA A 68 -35.23 1.60 27.40
CA ALA A 68 -35.19 0.98 28.72
C ALA A 68 -34.82 2.00 29.83
N SER A 69 -34.13 3.08 29.47
CA SER A 69 -33.75 4.17 30.38
C SER A 69 -34.88 5.15 30.69
N ILE A 70 -35.97 5.15 29.91
CA ILE A 70 -37.07 6.13 30.06
C ILE A 70 -37.92 5.79 31.30
N PRO A 71 -38.08 6.70 32.28
CA PRO A 71 -38.81 6.43 33.52
C PRO A 71 -40.27 6.00 33.32
N ASP A 72 -40.96 6.58 32.33
CA ASP A 72 -42.34 6.23 32.00
C ASP A 72 -42.45 4.81 31.44
N VAL A 73 -41.49 4.39 30.61
CA VAL A 73 -41.39 3.01 30.12
C VAL A 73 -41.18 2.05 31.28
N GLN A 74 -40.25 2.37 32.19
CA GLN A 74 -39.96 1.53 33.35
C GLN A 74 -41.20 1.35 34.25
N ARG A 75 -41.94 2.43 34.51
CA ARG A 75 -43.20 2.40 35.28
C ARG A 75 -44.27 1.58 34.57
N ALA A 76 -44.48 1.82 33.28
CA ALA A 76 -45.51 1.13 32.51
C ALA A 76 -45.25 -0.38 32.44
N VAL A 77 -44.00 -0.79 32.17
CA VAL A 77 -43.62 -2.21 32.14
C VAL A 77 -43.74 -2.86 33.53
N ALA A 78 -43.32 -2.17 34.59
CA ALA A 78 -43.47 -2.67 35.96
C ALA A 78 -44.93 -2.87 36.38
N ALA A 79 -45.83 -2.02 35.89
CA ALA A 79 -47.27 -2.12 36.14
C ALA A 79 -48.01 -3.08 35.18
N GLY A 80 -47.34 -3.57 34.13
CA GLY A 80 -48.00 -4.31 33.05
C GLY A 80 -48.98 -3.46 32.23
N ASP A 81 -48.77 -2.14 32.17
CA ASP A 81 -49.63 -1.17 31.48
C ASP A 81 -49.24 -1.03 30.00
N ASP A 82 -49.82 -1.89 29.18
CA ASP A 82 -49.65 -1.90 27.72
C ASP A 82 -50.26 -0.67 27.02
N ARG A 83 -51.31 -0.07 27.60
CA ARG A 83 -52.01 1.10 27.02
C ARG A 83 -51.13 2.34 27.06
N THR A 84 -50.40 2.55 28.15
CA THR A 84 -49.44 3.65 28.24
C THR A 84 -48.33 3.48 27.20
N LEU A 85 -47.79 2.28 27.03
CA LEU A 85 -46.78 2.00 25.99
C LEU A 85 -47.33 2.18 24.57
N GLU A 86 -48.58 1.80 24.32
CA GLU A 86 -49.27 2.06 23.05
C GLU A 86 -49.42 3.55 22.77
N ALA A 87 -49.84 4.33 23.76
CA ALA A 87 -49.98 5.78 23.63
C ALA A 87 -48.63 6.47 23.36
N MET A 88 -47.55 5.98 23.98
CA MET A 88 -46.20 6.52 23.80
C MET A 88 -45.62 6.22 22.41
N PHE A 89 -45.79 5.00 21.91
CA PHE A 89 -45.04 4.53 20.74
C PHE A 89 -45.90 4.15 19.52
N GLY A 90 -47.17 3.84 19.70
CA GLY A 90 -48.04 3.29 18.66
C GLY A 90 -48.27 4.26 17.50
N GLY A 91 -48.54 5.54 17.80
CA GLY A 91 -48.84 6.55 16.77
C GLY A 91 -47.65 6.89 15.87
N GLY A 92 -46.44 7.04 16.45
CA GLY A 92 -45.24 7.42 15.71
C GLY A 92 -44.45 6.27 15.10
N TYR A 93 -44.77 5.02 15.44
CA TYR A 93 -44.01 3.86 14.98
C TYR A 93 -43.95 3.72 13.45
N PRO A 94 -45.04 3.87 12.66
CA PRO A 94 -44.97 3.69 11.21
C PRO A 94 -43.96 4.60 10.52
N ASP A 95 -43.89 5.87 10.94
CA ASP A 95 -42.99 6.87 10.37
C ASP A 95 -41.53 6.58 10.74
N VAL A 96 -41.27 6.22 12.01
CA VAL A 96 -39.94 5.80 12.46
C VAL A 96 -39.52 4.52 11.74
N ALA A 97 -40.40 3.53 11.66
CA ALA A 97 -40.18 2.27 10.96
C ALA A 97 -39.78 2.48 9.50
N ALA A 98 -40.49 3.35 8.77
CA ALA A 98 -40.18 3.67 7.39
C ALA A 98 -38.82 4.38 7.24
N ARG A 99 -38.49 5.30 8.15
CA ARG A 99 -37.28 6.13 8.05
C ARG A 99 -35.98 5.39 8.40
N ILE A 100 -35.99 4.59 9.46
CA ILE A 100 -34.78 3.89 9.94
C ILE A 100 -34.77 2.39 9.60
N GLY A 101 -35.80 1.90 8.90
CA GLY A 101 -35.93 0.47 8.56
C GLY A 101 -36.26 -0.42 9.76
N LEU A 102 -36.81 0.16 10.83
CA LEU A 102 -37.17 -0.58 12.04
C LEU A 102 -38.37 -1.49 11.77
N ARG A 103 -38.21 -2.79 12.01
CA ARG A 103 -39.24 -3.80 11.73
C ARG A 103 -39.91 -4.33 12.98
N GLN A 104 -39.23 -4.21 14.12
CA GLN A 104 -39.72 -4.72 15.36
C GLN A 104 -39.44 -3.76 16.50
N LEU A 105 -40.50 -3.37 17.19
CA LEU A 105 -40.45 -2.76 18.52
C LEU A 105 -41.42 -3.52 19.41
N GLN A 106 -40.94 -4.06 20.53
CA GLN A 106 -41.72 -4.91 21.41
C GLN A 106 -41.26 -4.82 22.86
N PHE A 107 -42.21 -4.90 23.78
CA PHE A 107 -41.96 -5.01 25.22
C PHE A 107 -42.41 -6.36 25.74
N HIS A 108 -41.69 -6.89 26.73
CA HIS A 108 -41.95 -8.21 27.29
C HIS A 108 -41.85 -8.19 28.82
N THR A 109 -42.58 -9.11 29.45
CA THR A 109 -42.37 -9.50 30.85
C THR A 109 -41.68 -10.86 30.92
N PRO A 110 -40.96 -11.18 32.02
CA PRO A 110 -40.27 -12.47 32.14
C PRO A 110 -41.25 -13.67 32.03
N PRO A 111 -40.85 -14.80 31.39
CA PRO A 111 -39.55 -15.01 30.74
C PRO A 111 -39.42 -14.39 29.33
N ALA A 112 -40.50 -14.35 28.54
CA ALA A 112 -40.56 -13.65 27.25
C ALA A 112 -42.02 -13.42 26.81
N THR A 113 -42.91 -13.14 27.77
CA THR A 113 -44.33 -12.90 27.51
C THR A 113 -44.52 -11.53 26.88
N SER A 114 -45.16 -11.46 25.71
CA SER A 114 -45.36 -10.20 24.99
C SER A 114 -46.31 -9.27 25.76
N LEU A 115 -45.80 -8.15 26.30
CA LEU A 115 -46.64 -7.12 26.89
C LEU A 115 -47.35 -6.35 25.77
N ILE A 116 -46.59 -5.80 24.83
CA ILE A 116 -47.12 -5.15 23.62
C ILE A 116 -46.13 -5.22 22.46
N ARG A 117 -46.66 -5.49 21.26
CA ARG A 117 -45.95 -5.34 19.98
C ARG A 117 -46.34 -4.02 19.36
N VAL A 118 -45.48 -3.01 19.46
CA VAL A 118 -45.76 -1.70 18.87
C VAL A 118 -45.93 -1.82 17.34
N HIS A 119 -45.13 -2.68 16.72
CA HIS A 119 -45.24 -3.02 15.30
C HIS A 119 -46.50 -3.82 14.91
N LYS A 120 -47.27 -4.33 15.89
CA LYS A 120 -48.50 -5.09 15.67
C LYS A 120 -49.42 -5.01 16.88
N LEU A 121 -50.06 -3.87 17.06
CA LEU A 121 -50.84 -3.50 18.27
C LEU A 121 -51.91 -4.54 18.67
N SER A 122 -52.45 -5.30 17.72
CA SER A 122 -53.37 -6.43 17.97
C SER A 122 -52.80 -7.63 18.76
N LYS A 123 -51.49 -7.69 19.03
CA LYS A 123 -50.82 -8.86 19.63
C LYS A 123 -50.25 -8.56 21.01
N ARG A 124 -50.81 -9.22 22.03
CA ARG A 124 -50.48 -9.08 23.47
C ARG A 124 -50.72 -10.39 24.21
N GLY A 125 -49.98 -10.60 25.30
CA GLY A 125 -50.14 -11.70 26.26
C GLY A 125 -49.64 -13.07 25.81
N ASP A 126 -49.09 -13.21 24.60
CA ASP A 126 -48.57 -14.49 24.12
C ASP A 126 -47.11 -14.74 24.55
N ASP A 127 -46.80 -16.00 24.90
CA ASP A 127 -45.46 -16.44 25.28
C ASP A 127 -44.60 -16.69 24.05
N LEU A 128 -43.42 -16.07 24.01
CA LEU A 128 -42.48 -16.14 22.89
C LEU A 128 -41.19 -16.90 23.22
N SER A 129 -41.11 -17.48 24.41
CA SER A 129 -39.89 -18.12 24.92
C SER A 129 -39.35 -19.23 24.01
N ALA A 130 -40.21 -19.86 23.20
CA ALA A 130 -39.81 -20.91 22.26
C ALA A 130 -38.89 -20.41 21.13
N PHE A 131 -39.00 -19.15 20.71
CA PHE A 131 -38.27 -18.62 19.55
C PHE A 131 -37.61 -17.26 19.80
N ARG A 132 -37.73 -16.70 21.01
CA ARG A 132 -37.07 -15.46 21.44
C ARG A 132 -36.04 -15.72 22.53
N GLN A 133 -35.01 -16.48 22.18
CA GLN A 133 -33.95 -16.88 23.11
C GLN A 133 -33.21 -15.67 23.67
N LEU A 134 -32.97 -14.64 22.86
CA LEU A 134 -32.30 -13.42 23.31
C LEU A 134 -33.11 -12.71 24.39
N VAL A 135 -34.44 -12.65 24.25
CA VAL A 135 -35.35 -12.07 25.26
C VAL A 135 -35.35 -12.88 26.54
N VAL A 136 -35.39 -14.22 26.43
CA VAL A 136 -35.30 -15.12 27.58
C VAL A 136 -33.99 -14.92 28.33
N ASP A 137 -32.87 -14.83 27.61
CA ASP A 137 -31.54 -14.63 28.18
C ASP A 137 -31.43 -13.31 28.92
N VAL A 138 -31.86 -12.20 28.32
CA VAL A 138 -31.87 -10.89 28.98
C VAL A 138 -32.80 -10.88 30.20
N ASN A 139 -33.98 -11.51 30.13
CA ASN A 139 -34.89 -11.58 31.27
C ASN A 139 -34.34 -12.44 32.42
N ARG A 140 -33.50 -13.43 32.10
CA ARG A 140 -32.84 -14.31 33.07
C ARG A 140 -31.62 -13.65 33.73
N THR A 141 -30.78 -12.98 32.95
CA THR A 141 -29.51 -12.39 33.43
C THR A 141 -29.68 -10.95 33.92
N GLY A 142 -30.69 -10.24 33.42
CA GLY A 142 -30.85 -8.79 33.61
C GLY A 142 -29.76 -7.96 32.92
N GLN A 143 -29.02 -8.54 31.98
CA GLN A 143 -28.00 -7.89 31.16
C GLN A 143 -28.49 -7.75 29.74
N SER A 144 -28.46 -6.55 29.17
CA SER A 144 -28.82 -6.29 27.78
C SER A 144 -27.94 -7.11 26.83
N ALA A 145 -28.51 -7.55 25.71
CA ALA A 145 -27.82 -8.38 24.72
C ALA A 145 -28.29 -8.07 23.31
N MET A 146 -27.43 -8.36 22.33
CA MET A 146 -27.75 -8.27 20.91
C MET A 146 -27.36 -9.56 20.21
N GLY A 147 -28.06 -9.87 19.12
CA GLY A 147 -27.77 -11.03 18.31
C GLY A 147 -28.68 -11.13 17.09
N LEU A 148 -28.30 -12.00 16.17
CA LEU A 148 -29.17 -12.37 15.06
C LEU A 148 -30.20 -13.38 15.56
N GLU A 149 -31.46 -13.18 15.22
CA GLU A 149 -32.54 -14.08 15.65
C GLU A 149 -33.45 -14.42 14.47
N ARG A 150 -33.87 -15.69 14.42
CA ARG A 150 -34.77 -16.18 13.36
C ARG A 150 -36.20 -15.79 13.67
N GLY A 151 -36.84 -15.13 12.72
CA GLY A 151 -38.25 -14.76 12.76
C GLY A 151 -39.05 -15.40 11.62
N VAL A 152 -40.33 -15.04 11.54
CA VAL A 152 -41.28 -15.57 10.53
C VAL A 152 -40.90 -15.13 9.10
N ALA A 153 -40.25 -13.98 8.94
CA ALA A 153 -39.89 -13.40 7.64
C ALA A 153 -38.43 -13.66 7.21
N GLY A 154 -37.58 -14.22 8.09
CA GLY A 154 -36.15 -14.38 7.85
C GLY A 154 -35.32 -14.21 9.12
N ILE A 155 -34.06 -13.83 8.96
CA ILE A 155 -33.16 -13.48 10.07
C ILE A 155 -33.17 -11.96 10.25
N GLY A 156 -33.23 -11.51 11.49
CA GLY A 156 -33.08 -10.10 11.79
C GLY A 156 -32.06 -9.83 12.89
N ALA A 157 -31.42 -8.67 12.80
CA ALA A 157 -30.60 -8.11 13.85
C ALA A 157 -31.51 -7.66 15.00
N ARG A 158 -31.23 -8.13 16.22
CA ARG A 158 -32.01 -7.83 17.42
C ARG A 158 -31.12 -7.23 18.49
N GLY A 159 -31.65 -6.23 19.18
CA GLY A 159 -31.10 -5.67 20.41
C GLY A 159 -32.16 -5.69 21.48
N VAL A 160 -31.84 -6.28 22.63
CA VAL A 160 -32.76 -6.45 23.75
C VAL A 160 -32.14 -5.85 25.00
N ALA A 161 -32.85 -4.91 25.62
CA ALA A 161 -32.39 -4.24 26.83
C ALA A 161 -33.24 -4.61 28.04
N ALA A 162 -32.58 -4.78 29.19
CA ALA A 162 -33.22 -5.03 30.46
C ALA A 162 -33.86 -3.75 31.02
N ILE A 163 -35.14 -3.81 31.35
CA ILE A 163 -35.88 -2.70 31.95
C ILE A 163 -35.88 -2.87 33.46
N ARG A 164 -35.43 -1.83 34.16
CA ARG A 164 -35.35 -1.82 35.63
C ARG A 164 -36.26 -0.76 36.20
N HIS A 165 -37.02 -1.12 37.22
CA HIS A 165 -37.83 -0.18 38.00
C HIS A 165 -37.51 -0.34 39.49
N ALA A 166 -37.21 0.78 40.17
CA ALA A 166 -36.74 0.79 41.55
C ALA A 166 -35.56 -0.20 41.82
N GLY A 167 -34.63 -0.29 40.87
CA GLY A 167 -33.45 -1.16 40.94
C GLY A 167 -33.70 -2.64 40.63
N ARG A 168 -34.95 -3.08 40.46
CA ARG A 168 -35.32 -4.46 40.13
C ARG A 168 -35.58 -4.62 38.63
N HIS A 169 -35.14 -5.73 38.05
CA HIS A 169 -35.50 -6.12 36.68
C HIS A 169 -37.00 -6.42 36.61
N VAL A 170 -37.71 -5.80 35.67
CA VAL A 170 -39.17 -5.93 35.53
C VAL A 170 -39.62 -6.44 34.15
N GLY A 171 -38.73 -6.42 33.16
CA GLY A 171 -39.04 -6.84 31.80
C GLY A 171 -37.98 -6.40 30.80
N THR A 172 -38.29 -6.46 29.51
CA THR A 172 -37.37 -6.12 28.43
C THR A 172 -38.03 -5.28 27.36
N VAL A 173 -37.22 -4.53 26.61
CA VAL A 173 -37.58 -3.93 25.33
C VAL A 173 -36.67 -4.47 24.25
N GLU A 174 -37.25 -4.75 23.08
CA GLU A 174 -36.57 -5.29 21.91
C GLU A 174 -36.75 -4.35 20.72
N PHE A 175 -35.64 -4.06 20.04
CA PHE A 175 -35.61 -3.47 18.71
C PHE A 175 -35.10 -4.50 17.70
N GLY A 176 -35.63 -4.46 16.49
CA GLY A 176 -35.23 -5.37 15.43
C GLY A 176 -35.26 -4.78 14.03
N PHE A 177 -34.16 -5.01 13.30
CA PHE A 177 -34.02 -4.73 11.87
C PHE A 177 -34.03 -6.04 11.09
N ASP A 178 -34.62 -6.05 9.90
CA ASP A 178 -34.53 -7.21 9.01
C ASP A 178 -33.23 -7.14 8.21
N ILE A 179 -32.55 -8.28 8.08
CA ILE A 179 -31.46 -8.40 7.11
C ILE A 179 -32.06 -8.87 5.79
N ASP A 180 -32.66 -7.92 5.09
CA ASP A 180 -33.42 -8.16 3.86
C ASP A 180 -32.67 -7.66 2.60
N ALA A 181 -33.33 -7.75 1.44
CA ALA A 181 -32.78 -7.26 0.19
C ALA A 181 -32.52 -5.75 0.17
N GLY A 182 -33.18 -4.96 1.03
CA GLY A 182 -32.90 -3.54 1.20
C GLY A 182 -31.57 -3.32 1.91
N PHE A 183 -31.35 -4.02 3.02
CA PHE A 183 -30.07 -4.00 3.74
C PHE A 183 -28.90 -4.42 2.83
N LEU A 184 -29.05 -5.52 2.09
CA LEU A 184 -27.99 -5.98 1.18
C LEU A 184 -27.75 -5.01 0.03
N ARG A 185 -28.79 -4.38 -0.54
CA ARG A 185 -28.61 -3.35 -1.58
C ARG A 185 -27.84 -2.14 -1.06
N GLN A 186 -28.18 -1.62 0.12
CA GLN A 186 -27.43 -0.53 0.74
C GLN A 186 -25.97 -0.92 0.98
N LEU A 187 -25.73 -2.17 1.39
CA LEU A 187 -24.38 -2.67 1.57
C LEU A 187 -23.62 -2.78 0.25
N ALA A 188 -24.26 -3.31 -0.80
CA ALA A 188 -23.70 -3.41 -2.14
C ALA A 188 -23.38 -2.02 -2.72
N GLU A 189 -24.30 -1.05 -2.61
CA GLU A 189 -24.07 0.33 -3.05
C GLU A 189 -22.88 0.99 -2.35
N ARG A 190 -22.70 0.72 -1.05
CA ARG A 190 -21.60 1.30 -0.27
C ARG A 190 -20.25 0.62 -0.52
N THR A 191 -20.24 -0.68 -0.82
CA THR A 191 -19.01 -1.48 -0.86
C THR A 191 -18.60 -1.92 -2.25
N GLY A 192 -19.52 -1.89 -3.22
CA GLY A 192 -19.32 -2.43 -4.56
C GLY A 192 -19.30 -3.96 -4.64
N TYR A 193 -19.73 -4.67 -3.59
CA TYR A 193 -19.87 -6.13 -3.59
C TYR A 193 -21.26 -6.56 -4.05
N ASP A 194 -21.31 -7.62 -4.83
CA ASP A 194 -22.54 -8.35 -5.15
C ASP A 194 -22.82 -9.38 -4.06
N LEU A 195 -24.04 -9.36 -3.53
CA LEU A 195 -24.43 -10.10 -2.33
C LEU A 195 -25.64 -10.97 -2.61
N GLU A 196 -25.62 -12.20 -2.08
CA GLU A 196 -26.82 -13.03 -1.91
C GLU A 196 -26.98 -13.43 -0.45
N PHE A 197 -28.22 -13.73 -0.07
CA PHE A 197 -28.52 -14.24 1.25
C PHE A 197 -29.52 -15.38 1.19
N TYR A 198 -29.16 -16.48 1.82
CA TYR A 198 -29.96 -17.69 1.95
C TYR A 198 -30.35 -17.88 3.41
N VAL A 199 -31.60 -18.29 3.63
CA VAL A 199 -32.08 -18.66 4.97
C VAL A 199 -32.24 -20.17 5.03
N LEU A 200 -31.70 -20.77 6.08
CA LEU A 200 -31.78 -22.21 6.33
C LEU A 200 -33.11 -22.57 7.02
N PRO A 201 -33.73 -23.71 6.69
CA PRO A 201 -34.93 -24.19 7.35
C PRO A 201 -34.73 -24.30 8.87
N LYS A 202 -35.75 -23.92 9.65
CA LYS A 202 -35.84 -24.27 11.08
C LYS A 202 -37.16 -25.00 11.33
N PRO A 203 -37.15 -26.34 11.46
CA PRO A 203 -38.36 -27.14 11.60
C PRO A 203 -39.24 -26.74 12.79
N GLU A 204 -38.65 -26.20 13.87
CA GLU A 204 -39.36 -25.90 15.12
C GLU A 204 -40.15 -24.57 15.14
N ILE A 205 -39.98 -23.67 14.15
CA ILE A 205 -40.67 -22.35 14.11
C ILE A 205 -42.10 -22.43 13.49
N GLY A 206 -42.56 -23.63 13.13
CA GLY A 206 -43.90 -23.88 12.57
C GLY A 206 -44.02 -23.61 11.07
N ALA A 207 -45.22 -23.83 10.51
CA ALA A 207 -45.52 -23.96 9.07
C ALA A 207 -45.24 -22.73 8.15
N ARG A 208 -44.53 -21.70 8.63
CA ARG A 208 -44.16 -20.50 7.88
C ARG A 208 -42.65 -20.35 7.63
N ALA A 209 -41.81 -21.17 8.24
CA ALA A 209 -40.39 -21.24 7.88
C ALA A 209 -40.23 -21.91 6.50
N PRO A 210 -39.19 -21.57 5.70
CA PRO A 210 -38.91 -22.28 4.45
C PRO A 210 -38.70 -23.77 4.73
N ALA A 211 -39.36 -24.65 3.96
CA ALA A 211 -39.16 -26.09 4.06
C ALA A 211 -37.79 -26.53 3.49
N GLU A 212 -37.22 -25.71 2.61
CA GLU A 212 -35.94 -25.90 1.93
C GLU A 212 -35.12 -24.60 2.00
N VAL A 213 -33.81 -24.70 1.80
CA VAL A 213 -32.93 -23.53 1.72
C VAL A 213 -33.41 -22.65 0.58
N ARG A 214 -33.64 -21.37 0.87
CA ARG A 214 -34.20 -20.42 -0.10
C ARG A 214 -33.34 -19.18 -0.17
N ARG A 215 -33.00 -18.73 -1.39
CA ARG A 215 -32.46 -17.38 -1.62
C ARG A 215 -33.54 -16.35 -1.27
N VAL A 216 -33.28 -15.56 -0.23
CA VAL A 216 -34.22 -14.56 0.28
C VAL A 216 -33.92 -13.18 -0.31
N ALA A 217 -32.66 -12.92 -0.65
CA ALA A 217 -32.23 -11.67 -1.24
C ALA A 217 -31.01 -11.86 -2.15
N ALA A 218 -30.93 -11.02 -3.19
CA ALA A 218 -29.77 -10.87 -4.07
C ALA A 218 -29.68 -9.39 -4.50
N THR A 219 -28.47 -8.91 -4.78
CA THR A 219 -28.24 -7.53 -5.26
C THR A 219 -28.01 -7.45 -6.76
N PHE A 220 -28.01 -8.59 -7.46
CA PHE A 220 -27.84 -8.70 -8.90
C PHE A 220 -28.91 -9.63 -9.50
N ASP A 221 -29.14 -9.48 -10.80
CA ASP A 221 -30.04 -10.33 -11.56
C ASP A 221 -29.28 -11.55 -12.09
N GLY A 222 -29.64 -12.76 -11.67
CA GLY A 222 -28.94 -13.97 -12.08
C GLY A 222 -29.40 -15.26 -11.40
N ALA A 223 -28.83 -16.37 -11.86
CA ALA A 223 -28.96 -17.68 -11.24
C ALA A 223 -28.32 -17.68 -9.84
N GLU A 224 -28.77 -18.59 -8.98
CA GLU A 224 -28.21 -18.78 -7.64
C GLU A 224 -26.73 -19.20 -7.73
N LEU A 225 -25.87 -18.58 -6.93
CA LEU A 225 -24.44 -18.84 -6.96
C LEU A 225 -24.06 -20.13 -6.21
N LEU A 226 -24.93 -20.61 -5.32
CA LEU A 226 -24.66 -21.78 -4.51
C LEU A 226 -25.33 -23.01 -5.10
N ASP A 227 -24.55 -24.08 -5.27
CA ASP A 227 -25.08 -25.41 -5.50
C ASP A 227 -25.42 -26.11 -4.17
N SER A 228 -26.13 -27.24 -4.26
CA SER A 228 -26.56 -27.99 -3.06
C SER A 228 -25.38 -28.52 -2.23
N ALA A 229 -24.23 -28.80 -2.86
CA ALA A 229 -23.03 -29.28 -2.18
C ALA A 229 -22.39 -28.17 -1.32
N THR A 230 -22.29 -26.95 -1.87
CA THR A 230 -21.77 -25.78 -1.17
C THR A 230 -22.68 -25.37 -0.03
N ILE A 231 -24.00 -25.37 -0.26
CA ILE A 231 -24.99 -25.12 0.81
C ILE A 231 -24.79 -26.10 1.96
N ALA A 232 -24.64 -27.40 1.68
CA ALA A 232 -24.46 -28.41 2.72
C ALA A 232 -23.18 -28.17 3.55
N ARG A 233 -22.05 -27.84 2.91
CA ARG A 233 -20.79 -27.53 3.60
C ARG A 233 -20.90 -26.28 4.46
N VAL A 234 -21.40 -25.17 3.91
CA VAL A 234 -21.52 -23.91 4.66
C VAL A 234 -22.50 -24.06 5.82
N SER A 235 -23.55 -24.88 5.68
CA SER A 235 -24.50 -25.19 6.74
C SER A 235 -23.87 -25.86 7.96
N THR A 236 -22.73 -26.55 7.80
CA THR A 236 -21.95 -27.10 8.93
C THR A 236 -21.11 -26.06 9.66
N GLY A 237 -21.05 -24.83 9.13
CA GLY A 237 -20.26 -23.72 9.67
C GLY A 237 -18.93 -23.48 8.97
N GLU A 238 -18.67 -24.11 7.82
CA GLU A 238 -17.49 -23.88 7.00
C GLU A 238 -17.64 -22.60 6.14
N GLU A 239 -16.58 -21.82 5.98
CA GLU A 239 -16.53 -20.78 4.94
C GLU A 239 -16.03 -21.40 3.63
N VAL A 240 -16.75 -21.18 2.53
CA VAL A 240 -16.45 -21.84 1.24
C VAL A 240 -16.22 -20.79 0.15
N ASP A 241 -15.03 -20.79 -0.43
CA ASP A 241 -14.73 -20.00 -1.63
C ASP A 241 -15.55 -20.53 -2.82
N ILE A 242 -16.14 -19.63 -3.59
CA ILE A 242 -17.04 -19.95 -4.71
C ILE A 242 -16.37 -19.49 -6.00
N ASP A 243 -16.28 -20.39 -6.98
CA ASP A 243 -15.88 -20.05 -8.33
C ASP A 243 -17.10 -19.54 -9.11
N LEU A 244 -17.01 -18.31 -9.61
CA LEU A 244 -18.11 -17.70 -10.36
C LEU A 244 -18.16 -18.24 -11.80
N PRO A 245 -19.29 -18.84 -12.24
CA PRO A 245 -19.42 -19.36 -13.59
C PRO A 245 -19.34 -18.23 -14.63
N GLY A 246 -18.44 -18.36 -15.61
CA GLY A 246 -18.33 -17.40 -16.72
C GLY A 246 -17.52 -16.13 -16.42
N ALA A 247 -17.03 -15.96 -15.19
CA ALA A 247 -16.01 -14.97 -14.90
C ALA A 247 -14.65 -15.53 -15.32
N GLU A 248 -13.98 -14.90 -16.27
CA GLU A 248 -12.62 -15.26 -16.70
C GLU A 248 -11.61 -15.05 -15.56
N GLY A 249 -11.56 -15.98 -14.59
CA GLY A 249 -10.56 -16.05 -13.51
C GLY A 249 -10.46 -14.85 -12.54
N ASN A 250 -11.21 -13.77 -12.81
CA ASN A 250 -11.07 -12.47 -12.16
C ASN A 250 -12.27 -12.16 -11.28
N ALA A 251 -12.98 -13.15 -10.76
CA ALA A 251 -14.05 -12.87 -9.82
C ALA A 251 -13.88 -13.70 -8.56
N VAL A 252 -14.03 -13.03 -7.43
CA VAL A 252 -13.91 -13.63 -6.11
C VAL A 252 -15.29 -13.81 -5.54
N GLY A 253 -15.57 -14.98 -5.00
CA GLY A 253 -16.77 -15.27 -4.23
C GLY A 253 -16.45 -16.02 -2.95
N ARG A 254 -17.17 -15.74 -1.87
CA ARG A 254 -17.16 -16.56 -0.65
C ARG A 254 -18.55 -16.69 -0.06
N ALA A 255 -18.92 -17.91 0.29
CA ALA A 255 -20.09 -18.24 1.09
C ALA A 255 -19.70 -18.29 2.57
N ILE A 256 -20.45 -17.59 3.41
CA ILE A 256 -20.17 -17.40 4.83
C ILE A 256 -21.39 -17.79 5.67
N PRO A 257 -21.22 -18.66 6.69
CA PRO A 257 -22.31 -19.06 7.57
C PRO A 257 -22.71 -17.93 8.51
N VAL A 258 -24.02 -17.74 8.66
CA VAL A 258 -24.61 -16.75 9.56
C VAL A 258 -25.16 -17.47 10.76
N ARG A 259 -24.61 -17.18 11.94
CA ARG A 259 -25.06 -17.80 13.20
C ARG A 259 -26.11 -16.94 13.88
N ASP A 260 -27.15 -17.59 14.40
CA ASP A 260 -28.09 -16.91 15.29
C ASP A 260 -27.54 -16.82 16.73
N ALA A 261 -28.28 -16.16 17.62
CA ALA A 261 -27.92 -15.96 19.01
C ALA A 261 -27.76 -17.28 19.81
N ALA A 262 -28.31 -18.39 19.32
CA ALA A 262 -28.10 -19.72 19.91
C ALA A 262 -26.82 -20.40 19.42
N GLY A 263 -26.14 -19.82 18.43
CA GLY A 263 -24.91 -20.35 17.81
C GLY A 263 -25.15 -21.25 16.59
N ASP A 264 -26.42 -21.53 16.27
CA ASP A 264 -26.82 -22.35 15.13
C ASP A 264 -26.63 -21.60 13.82
N VAL A 265 -26.21 -22.29 12.75
CA VAL A 265 -26.17 -21.69 11.41
C VAL A 265 -27.61 -21.49 10.92
N ALA A 266 -28.00 -20.23 10.81
CA ALA A 266 -29.35 -19.79 10.50
C ALA A 266 -29.49 -19.30 9.06
N GLY A 267 -28.38 -18.89 8.43
CA GLY A 267 -28.36 -18.45 7.04
C GLY A 267 -26.96 -18.53 6.44
N ILE A 268 -26.86 -18.14 5.17
CA ILE A 268 -25.61 -18.08 4.40
C ILE A 268 -25.58 -16.75 3.66
N TYR A 269 -24.58 -15.92 3.91
CA TYR A 269 -24.26 -14.82 3.01
C TYR A 269 -23.35 -15.33 1.89
N VAL A 270 -23.53 -14.79 0.71
CA VAL A 270 -22.59 -14.92 -0.39
C VAL A 270 -22.14 -13.52 -0.73
N VAL A 271 -20.83 -13.32 -0.77
CA VAL A 271 -20.23 -12.05 -1.18
C VAL A 271 -19.33 -12.30 -2.36
N THR A 272 -19.53 -11.52 -3.42
CA THR A 272 -18.76 -11.64 -4.65
C THR A 272 -18.41 -10.31 -5.28
N ARG A 273 -17.38 -10.30 -6.13
CA ARG A 273 -17.03 -9.17 -6.99
C ARG A 273 -16.16 -9.63 -8.14
N THR A 274 -16.28 -8.95 -9.27
CA THR A 274 -15.28 -9.03 -10.35
C THR A 274 -14.07 -8.18 -9.97
N SER A 275 -12.95 -8.83 -9.66
CA SER A 275 -11.64 -8.24 -9.36
C SER A 275 -11.02 -7.62 -10.61
N THR A 276 -11.10 -6.28 -10.72
CA THR A 276 -10.35 -5.53 -11.74
C THR A 276 -8.86 -5.49 -11.43
N LEU A 277 -8.48 -5.61 -10.15
CA LEU A 277 -7.10 -5.57 -9.67
C LEU A 277 -6.30 -6.78 -10.16
N ALA A 278 -6.87 -7.98 -10.09
CA ALA A 278 -6.22 -9.20 -10.59
C ALA A 278 -5.98 -9.14 -12.11
N ALA A 279 -6.96 -8.60 -12.86
CA ALA A 279 -6.85 -8.42 -14.30
C ALA A 279 -5.74 -7.43 -14.68
N GLU A 280 -5.63 -6.30 -13.96
CA GLU A 280 -4.60 -5.30 -14.19
C GLU A 280 -3.20 -5.79 -13.83
N LEU A 281 -3.06 -6.52 -12.71
CA LEU A 281 -1.81 -7.15 -12.31
C LEU A 281 -1.36 -8.20 -13.35
N ALA A 282 -2.25 -9.07 -13.79
CA ALA A 282 -1.95 -10.06 -14.82
C ALA A 282 -1.51 -9.41 -16.15
N ALA A 283 -2.17 -8.32 -16.55
CA ALA A 283 -1.84 -7.59 -17.77
C ALA A 283 -0.49 -6.85 -17.67
N LEU A 284 -0.17 -6.27 -16.50
CA LEU A 284 1.12 -5.63 -16.25
C LEU A 284 2.25 -6.67 -16.23
N GLU A 285 2.04 -7.80 -15.55
CA GLU A 285 3.01 -8.89 -15.50
C GLU A 285 3.31 -9.47 -16.87
N LEU A 286 2.29 -9.69 -17.71
CA LEU A 286 2.51 -10.15 -19.09
C LEU A 286 3.41 -9.18 -19.87
N LYS A 287 3.20 -7.86 -19.73
CA LYS A 287 4.05 -6.85 -20.38
C LYS A 287 5.49 -6.92 -19.86
N VAL A 288 5.69 -7.12 -18.56
CA VAL A 288 7.01 -7.28 -17.95
C VAL A 288 7.70 -8.55 -18.44
N ILE A 289 7.01 -9.70 -18.47
CA ILE A 289 7.53 -10.98 -18.97
C ILE A 289 7.95 -10.85 -20.44
N VAL A 290 7.08 -10.30 -21.29
CA VAL A 290 7.36 -10.08 -22.72
C VAL A 290 8.54 -9.12 -22.89
N GLY A 291 8.58 -8.01 -22.13
CA GLY A 291 9.66 -7.04 -22.15
C GLY A 291 11.01 -7.63 -21.73
N ALA A 292 11.05 -8.36 -20.62
CA ALA A 292 12.26 -9.01 -20.12
C ALA A 292 12.78 -10.08 -21.08
N THR A 293 11.88 -10.88 -21.67
CA THR A 293 12.23 -11.90 -22.67
C THR A 293 12.80 -11.27 -23.94
N ALA A 294 12.17 -10.19 -24.43
CA ALA A 294 12.65 -9.45 -25.60
C ALA A 294 14.03 -8.82 -25.34
N ALA A 295 14.26 -8.26 -24.15
CA ALA A 295 15.54 -7.69 -23.77
C ALA A 295 16.64 -8.77 -23.69
N ALA A 296 16.35 -9.92 -23.07
CA ALA A 296 17.30 -11.03 -22.98
C ALA A 296 17.66 -11.60 -24.37
N LEU A 297 16.68 -11.71 -25.26
CA LEU A 297 16.92 -12.15 -26.65
C LEU A 297 17.76 -11.12 -27.43
N ALA A 298 17.50 -9.82 -27.26
CA ALA A 298 18.29 -8.76 -27.89
C ALA A 298 19.75 -8.77 -27.41
N ILE A 299 19.98 -8.95 -26.10
CA ILE A 299 21.31 -9.09 -25.52
C ILE A 299 22.02 -10.33 -26.07
N ALA A 300 21.32 -11.47 -26.20
CA ALA A 300 21.88 -12.69 -26.76
C ALA A 300 22.29 -12.54 -28.24
N LEU A 301 21.44 -11.92 -29.05
CA LEU A 301 21.72 -11.64 -30.45
C LEU A 301 22.90 -10.68 -30.60
N LEU A 302 22.98 -9.65 -29.75
CA LEU A 302 24.11 -8.73 -29.71
C LEU A 302 25.41 -9.44 -29.33
N LEU A 303 25.40 -10.27 -28.28
CA LEU A 303 26.57 -11.05 -27.86
C LEU A 303 27.02 -12.01 -28.97
N ALA A 304 26.09 -12.74 -29.60
CA ALA A 304 26.39 -13.63 -30.71
C ALA A 304 27.01 -12.88 -31.90
N TRP A 305 26.50 -11.68 -32.21
CA TRP A 305 27.05 -10.82 -33.25
C TRP A 305 28.45 -10.31 -32.90
N VAL A 306 28.68 -9.85 -31.67
CA VAL A 306 29.98 -9.37 -31.19
C VAL A 306 31.00 -10.50 -31.19
N ILE A 307 30.70 -11.67 -30.63
CA ILE A 307 31.59 -12.85 -30.60
C ILE A 307 31.90 -13.32 -32.03
N GLY A 308 30.87 -13.39 -32.89
CA GLY A 308 31.04 -13.76 -34.29
C GLY A 308 32.00 -12.83 -35.04
N ARG A 309 31.84 -11.52 -34.85
CA ARG A 309 32.64 -10.50 -35.53
C ARG A 309 34.04 -10.34 -34.95
N ARG A 310 34.20 -10.38 -33.62
CA ARG A 310 35.46 -10.05 -32.94
C ARG A 310 36.39 -11.25 -32.73
N ILE A 311 35.84 -12.47 -32.66
CA ILE A 311 36.61 -13.68 -32.32
C ILE A 311 36.54 -14.70 -33.47
N VAL A 312 35.33 -15.14 -33.85
CA VAL A 312 35.16 -16.27 -34.77
C VAL A 312 35.67 -15.97 -36.18
N ASN A 313 35.36 -14.79 -36.73
CA ASN A 313 35.77 -14.40 -38.07
C ASN A 313 37.31 -14.28 -38.22
N PRO A 314 38.03 -13.55 -37.35
CA PRO A 314 39.49 -13.49 -37.38
C PRO A 314 40.17 -14.87 -37.25
N ILE A 315 39.69 -15.73 -36.35
CA ILE A 315 40.23 -17.10 -36.21
C ILE A 315 40.06 -17.90 -37.51
N CYS A 316 38.91 -17.81 -38.17
CA CYS A 316 38.70 -18.48 -39.45
C CYS A 316 39.60 -17.92 -40.56
N GLN A 317 39.87 -16.61 -40.56
CA GLN A 317 40.75 -15.96 -41.52
C GLN A 317 42.21 -16.38 -41.32
N LEU A 318 42.69 -16.37 -40.07
CA LEU A 318 44.03 -16.86 -39.71
C LEU A 318 44.20 -18.32 -40.07
N THR A 319 43.21 -19.18 -39.75
CA THR A 319 43.25 -20.61 -40.12
C THR A 319 43.39 -20.79 -41.65
N ARG A 320 42.69 -19.98 -42.45
CA ARG A 320 42.81 -20.01 -43.91
C ARG A 320 44.17 -19.53 -44.39
N ALA A 321 44.69 -18.45 -43.81
CA ALA A 321 46.01 -17.92 -44.14
C ALA A 321 47.11 -18.95 -43.82
N THR A 322 47.05 -19.60 -42.67
CA THR A 322 47.98 -20.69 -42.31
C THR A 322 47.87 -21.87 -43.28
N THR A 323 46.67 -22.20 -43.75
CA THR A 323 46.46 -23.28 -44.74
C THR A 323 46.99 -22.91 -46.12
N ALA A 324 46.83 -21.65 -46.56
CA ALA A 324 47.36 -21.14 -47.82
C ALA A 324 48.90 -21.11 -47.81
N LEU A 325 49.49 -20.67 -46.70
CA LEU A 325 50.94 -20.65 -46.52
C LEU A 325 51.55 -22.07 -46.54
N ALA A 326 50.86 -23.04 -45.93
CA ALA A 326 51.26 -24.45 -45.99
C ALA A 326 51.13 -25.07 -47.40
N ALA A 327 50.30 -24.47 -48.27
CA ALA A 327 50.13 -24.88 -49.67
C ALA A 327 51.10 -24.18 -50.64
N GLY A 328 52.04 -23.36 -50.12
CA GLY A 328 53.06 -22.68 -50.92
C GLY A 328 52.64 -21.33 -51.50
N ASP A 329 51.52 -20.75 -51.04
CA ASP A 329 51.09 -19.40 -51.44
C ASP A 329 51.61 -18.37 -50.42
N HIS A 330 52.74 -17.74 -50.75
CA HIS A 330 53.48 -16.85 -49.85
C HIS A 330 53.15 -15.35 -50.04
N ASP A 331 52.36 -14.99 -51.06
CA ASP A 331 52.14 -13.60 -51.47
C ASP A 331 50.83 -13.00 -50.91
N GLN A 332 50.01 -13.78 -50.20
CA GLN A 332 48.77 -13.26 -49.60
C GLN A 332 49.02 -12.54 -48.27
N PRO A 333 48.49 -11.31 -48.08
CA PRO A 333 48.65 -10.58 -46.83
C PRO A 333 47.93 -11.29 -45.68
N ILE A 334 48.62 -11.46 -44.55
CA ILE A 334 48.04 -12.08 -43.35
C ILE A 334 47.01 -11.11 -42.74
N PRO A 335 45.72 -11.50 -42.64
CA PRO A 335 44.69 -10.61 -42.11
C PRO A 335 44.82 -10.43 -40.58
N SER A 336 44.33 -9.31 -40.05
CA SER A 336 44.23 -9.00 -38.61
C SER A 336 45.56 -8.68 -37.88
N THR A 337 46.63 -8.29 -38.60
CA THR A 337 47.93 -7.89 -38.01
C THR A 337 47.91 -6.56 -37.25
N ASP A 338 46.92 -5.72 -37.54
CA ASP A 338 46.66 -4.41 -36.93
C ASP A 338 46.06 -4.49 -35.51
N ARG A 339 45.63 -5.68 -35.08
CA ARG A 339 45.00 -5.88 -33.77
C ARG A 339 46.02 -5.88 -32.63
N ARG A 340 45.61 -5.37 -31.47
CA ARG A 340 46.45 -5.30 -30.25
C ARG A 340 46.20 -6.43 -29.24
N ASP A 341 45.36 -7.39 -29.59
CA ASP A 341 45.03 -8.57 -28.76
C ASP A 341 45.87 -9.79 -29.16
N GLU A 342 45.67 -10.91 -28.44
CA GLU A 342 46.41 -12.17 -28.63
C GLU A 342 46.23 -12.73 -30.04
N LEU A 343 45.07 -12.49 -30.67
CA LEU A 343 44.82 -12.86 -32.07
C LEU A 343 45.65 -12.02 -33.05
N GLY A 344 45.88 -10.74 -32.76
CA GLY A 344 46.81 -9.89 -33.51
C GLY A 344 48.26 -10.29 -33.33
N GLU A 345 48.65 -10.75 -32.15
CA GLU A 345 49.98 -11.29 -31.90
C GLU A 345 50.22 -12.58 -32.71
N MET A 346 49.24 -13.49 -32.75
CA MET A 346 49.27 -14.65 -33.63
C MET A 346 49.37 -14.27 -35.12
N ALA A 347 48.65 -13.24 -35.56
CA ALA A 347 48.69 -12.75 -36.94
C ALA A 347 50.08 -12.23 -37.33
N ARG A 348 50.71 -11.42 -36.46
CA ARG A 348 52.08 -10.92 -36.67
C ARG A 348 53.13 -12.03 -36.62
N ALA A 349 52.98 -12.99 -35.71
CA ALA A 349 53.86 -14.16 -35.69
C ALA A 349 53.77 -14.97 -36.99
N LEU A 350 52.55 -15.12 -37.54
CA LEU A 350 52.32 -15.79 -38.82
C LEU A 350 52.89 -14.99 -40.01
N GLU A 351 52.87 -13.65 -39.96
CA GLU A 351 53.49 -12.77 -40.95
C GLU A 351 55.02 -12.90 -40.98
N VAL A 352 55.67 -12.91 -39.80
CA VAL A 352 57.11 -13.19 -39.69
C VAL A 352 57.44 -14.59 -40.21
N PHE A 353 56.62 -15.58 -39.89
CA PHE A 353 56.79 -16.95 -40.37
C PHE A 353 56.65 -17.06 -41.90
N ALA A 354 55.70 -16.33 -42.51
CA ALA A 354 55.55 -16.26 -43.96
C ALA A 354 56.76 -15.61 -44.64
N GLY A 355 57.29 -14.52 -44.07
CA GLY A 355 58.52 -13.85 -44.54
C GLY A 355 59.73 -14.78 -44.54
N ASN A 356 59.92 -15.54 -43.45
CA ASN A 356 61.02 -16.50 -43.34
C ASN A 356 60.91 -17.65 -44.36
N LEU A 357 59.70 -18.10 -44.69
CA LEU A 357 59.49 -19.11 -45.73
C LEU A 357 59.79 -18.57 -47.13
N ALA A 358 59.43 -17.31 -47.42
CA ALA A 358 59.76 -16.65 -48.69
C ALA A 358 61.28 -16.39 -48.84
N GLU A 359 61.98 -16.11 -47.74
CA GLU A 359 63.43 -15.90 -47.72
C GLU A 359 64.20 -17.22 -47.85
N LYS A 360 63.74 -18.30 -47.19
CA LYS A 360 64.33 -19.64 -47.31
C LYS A 360 64.22 -20.22 -48.72
N ALA A 361 63.14 -19.91 -49.45
CA ALA A 361 62.99 -20.29 -50.85
C ALA A 361 63.97 -19.55 -51.79
N ARG A 362 64.48 -18.37 -51.41
CA ARG A 362 65.48 -17.60 -52.18
C ARG A 362 66.92 -18.03 -51.87
N ILE A 363 67.20 -18.47 -50.64
CA ILE A 363 68.54 -18.89 -50.20
C ILE A 363 68.92 -20.29 -50.76
N GLU A 364 67.94 -21.16 -51.02
CA GLU A 364 68.21 -22.47 -51.65
C GLU A 364 68.68 -22.39 -53.12
N GLU A 365 68.59 -21.22 -53.77
CA GLU A 365 69.03 -21.01 -55.15
C GLU A 365 70.50 -20.55 -55.29
N ASP A 366 71.09 -19.91 -54.26
CA ASP A 366 72.47 -19.38 -54.31
C ASP A 366 73.55 -20.38 -53.87
N LEU A 367 73.18 -21.46 -53.18
CA LEU A 367 74.12 -22.47 -52.66
C LEU A 367 74.50 -23.58 -53.66
N LYS A 368 74.18 -23.43 -54.96
CA LYS A 368 74.53 -24.39 -56.03
C LYS A 368 75.62 -23.93 -57.01
N ARG A 369 76.26 -22.76 -56.79
CA ARG A 369 77.23 -22.19 -57.75
C ARG A 369 78.70 -22.14 -57.31
N GLU A 370 79.08 -22.74 -56.18
CA GLU A 370 80.46 -22.64 -55.66
C GLU A 370 81.35 -23.90 -55.79
N GLU A 371 80.88 -24.97 -56.44
CA GLU A 371 81.63 -26.25 -56.49
C GLU A 371 82.32 -26.59 -57.84
N ALA A 372 82.47 -25.64 -58.78
CA ALA A 372 82.94 -25.94 -60.15
C ALA A 372 84.34 -25.45 -60.58
N HIS A 373 85.16 -24.88 -59.68
CA HIS A 373 86.54 -24.44 -60.05
C HIS A 373 87.62 -24.99 -59.13
N ALA A 374 87.55 -26.28 -58.86
CA ALA A 374 88.74 -27.04 -58.53
C ALA A 374 89.47 -27.44 -59.82
N ARG A 375 90.70 -26.93 -59.97
CA ARG A 375 91.85 -27.56 -60.67
C ARG A 375 91.93 -27.42 -62.21
N ALA A 376 92.89 -26.60 -62.63
CA ALA A 376 93.81 -26.89 -63.73
C ALA A 376 95.08 -26.03 -63.53
N ALA A 377 96.12 -26.63 -62.95
CA ALA A 377 97.35 -27.03 -63.65
C ALA A 377 98.31 -25.85 -63.86
N GLU A 378 99.32 -25.74 -63.00
CA GLU A 378 100.67 -26.26 -63.31
C GLU A 378 101.29 -25.61 -64.55
N ALA A 379 102.00 -24.49 -64.36
CA ALA A 379 103.03 -24.03 -65.31
C ALA A 379 103.94 -22.95 -64.71
N ALA A 380 104.71 -23.28 -63.67
CA ALA A 380 105.99 -22.60 -63.40
C ALA A 380 106.92 -23.45 -62.53
N GLN A 381 106.95 -24.75 -62.80
CA GLN A 381 108.21 -25.46 -62.61
C GLN A 381 109.17 -24.91 -63.67
N ARG A 382 110.44 -24.86 -63.29
CA ARG A 382 111.61 -24.59 -64.14
C ARG A 382 111.97 -23.12 -64.29
N ALA A 383 112.71 -22.63 -63.31
CA ALA A 383 114.15 -22.47 -63.51
C ALA A 383 114.73 -22.11 -62.13
N ARG A 384 115.30 -23.09 -61.45
CA ARG A 384 116.75 -23.33 -61.56
C ARG A 384 117.51 -22.22 -60.85
N GLU A 385 118.00 -22.52 -59.66
CA GLU A 385 119.28 -23.21 -59.44
C GLU A 385 120.28 -22.14 -59.01
N ALA A 386 120.71 -22.29 -57.75
CA ALA A 386 121.93 -21.81 -57.08
C ALA A 386 121.47 -21.48 -55.64
N ASP A 387 121.68 -22.28 -54.60
CA ASP A 387 122.73 -23.26 -54.32
C ASP A 387 122.19 -24.14 -53.17
N LEU A 388 121.97 -25.43 -53.38
CA LEU A 388 122.84 -26.50 -52.85
C LEU A 388 124.19 -25.95 -52.34
N ALA A 389 124.60 -26.16 -51.11
CA ALA A 389 124.57 -27.45 -50.44
C ALA A 389 124.94 -27.30 -48.96
N GLU A 390 124.70 -28.39 -48.23
CA GLU A 390 125.49 -28.81 -47.07
C GLU A 390 125.35 -28.00 -45.78
N GLU A 391 124.27 -28.27 -45.04
CA GLU A 391 124.48 -28.77 -43.67
C GLU A 391 123.31 -29.65 -43.20
N HIS A 392 123.15 -30.76 -43.91
CA HIS A 392 122.65 -31.96 -43.27
C HIS A 392 123.49 -32.25 -42.00
N ALA A 393 122.83 -32.83 -41.00
CA ALA A 393 123.38 -33.84 -40.08
C ALA A 393 123.61 -33.53 -38.58
N ALA A 394 123.31 -32.35 -38.02
CA ALA A 394 123.78 -32.08 -36.64
C ALA A 394 122.75 -31.98 -35.49
N ARG A 395 121.42 -32.01 -35.69
CA ARG A 395 120.48 -31.94 -34.53
C ARG A 395 119.39 -33.01 -34.48
N GLN A 396 119.76 -34.20 -34.94
CA GLN A 396 119.23 -35.48 -34.45
C GLN A 396 119.41 -35.71 -32.93
N ARG A 397 119.97 -34.76 -32.15
CA ARG A 397 120.07 -34.83 -30.68
C ARG A 397 118.83 -34.34 -29.91
N ARG A 398 117.85 -33.69 -30.57
CA ARG A 398 116.65 -33.17 -29.87
C ARG A 398 115.53 -34.21 -29.67
N GLN A 399 115.82 -35.47 -29.96
CA GLN A 399 114.90 -36.60 -29.72
C GLN A 399 115.09 -37.24 -28.33
N GLU A 400 116.11 -36.89 -27.55
CA GLU A 400 116.36 -37.47 -26.21
C GLU A 400 115.76 -36.66 -25.04
N GLU A 401 115.29 -35.43 -25.25
CA GLU A 401 114.64 -34.63 -24.18
C GLU A 401 113.17 -35.00 -23.93
N ARG A 402 112.56 -35.80 -24.82
CA ARG A 402 111.16 -36.25 -24.69
C ARG A 402 110.94 -37.34 -23.62
N ALA A 403 111.97 -37.69 -22.84
CA ALA A 403 111.90 -38.71 -21.79
C ALA A 403 112.17 -38.20 -20.36
N ARG A 404 112.40 -36.88 -20.16
CA ARG A 404 112.62 -36.30 -18.81
C ARG A 404 111.57 -35.28 -18.35
N ALA A 405 110.61 -34.92 -19.21
CA ALA A 405 109.54 -33.96 -18.85
C ALA A 405 108.28 -34.61 -18.23
N ARG A 406 108.28 -35.94 -18.01
CA ARG A 406 107.15 -36.66 -17.36
C ARG A 406 107.18 -36.67 -15.83
N GLU A 407 108.16 -36.01 -15.21
CA GLU A 407 108.24 -35.84 -13.75
C GLU A 407 108.00 -34.40 -13.28
N GLU A 408 108.05 -33.39 -14.17
CA GLU A 408 107.66 -31.99 -13.87
C GLU A 408 106.14 -31.74 -14.07
N GLU A 409 105.48 -32.55 -14.90
CA GLU A 409 104.04 -32.46 -15.18
C GLU A 409 103.17 -32.83 -13.96
N GLU A 410 103.67 -33.67 -13.04
CA GLU A 410 102.97 -34.01 -11.79
C GLU A 410 103.06 -32.93 -10.70
N HIS A 411 104.09 -32.07 -10.73
CA HIS A 411 104.22 -30.94 -9.79
C HIS A 411 103.47 -29.68 -10.27
N HIS A 412 103.48 -29.39 -11.59
CA HIS A 412 102.65 -28.33 -12.17
C HIS A 412 101.15 -28.66 -12.08
N LEU A 413 100.73 -29.92 -12.26
CA LEU A 413 99.33 -30.31 -12.01
C LEU A 413 98.95 -30.26 -10.53
N ALA A 414 99.90 -30.41 -9.59
CA ALA A 414 99.64 -30.29 -8.16
C ALA A 414 99.55 -28.82 -7.71
N GLU A 415 100.37 -27.93 -8.29
CA GLU A 415 100.28 -26.48 -8.11
C GLU A 415 99.03 -25.90 -8.78
N GLU A 416 98.69 -26.29 -10.02
CA GLU A 416 97.42 -25.91 -10.68
C GLU A 416 96.20 -26.42 -9.91
N ARG A 417 96.19 -27.66 -9.41
CA ARG A 417 95.08 -28.16 -8.56
C ARG A 417 94.99 -27.43 -7.22
N ALA A 418 96.12 -26.98 -6.64
CA ALA A 418 96.13 -26.19 -5.42
C ALA A 418 95.70 -24.72 -5.67
N GLU A 419 96.03 -24.15 -6.83
CA GLU A 419 95.55 -22.84 -7.29
C GLU A 419 94.06 -22.88 -7.65
N GLU A 420 93.59 -23.91 -8.35
CA GLU A 420 92.17 -24.13 -8.65
C GLU A 420 91.35 -24.38 -7.37
N ALA A 421 91.89 -25.15 -6.41
CA ALA A 421 91.26 -25.35 -5.11
C ALA A 421 91.20 -24.04 -4.30
N ARG A 422 92.27 -23.23 -4.31
CA ARG A 422 92.27 -21.89 -3.67
C ARG A 422 91.33 -20.91 -4.38
N ALA A 423 91.25 -20.95 -5.71
CA ALA A 423 90.34 -20.13 -6.50
C ALA A 423 88.87 -20.52 -6.25
N ARG A 424 88.56 -21.82 -6.17
CA ARG A 424 87.23 -22.33 -5.78
C ARG A 424 86.86 -21.97 -4.35
N LEU A 425 87.81 -22.07 -3.41
CA LEU A 425 87.60 -21.64 -2.02
C LEU A 425 87.36 -20.13 -1.94
N ALA A 426 88.12 -19.31 -2.65
CA ALA A 426 87.91 -17.86 -2.70
C ALA A 426 86.57 -17.48 -3.35
N VAL A 427 86.12 -18.22 -4.37
CA VAL A 427 84.79 -18.09 -4.97
C VAL A 427 83.68 -18.49 -3.99
N GLN A 428 83.83 -19.61 -3.28
CA GLN A 428 82.89 -20.03 -2.24
C GLN A 428 82.84 -19.05 -1.06
N GLU A 429 83.99 -18.52 -0.62
CA GLU A 429 84.05 -17.50 0.43
C GLU A 429 83.32 -16.22 0.02
N ARG A 430 83.50 -15.76 -1.23
CA ARG A 430 82.76 -14.60 -1.77
C ARG A 430 81.26 -14.87 -1.89
N LEU A 431 80.86 -16.07 -2.32
CA LEU A 431 79.46 -16.50 -2.38
C LEU A 431 78.82 -16.46 -0.99
N VAL A 432 79.48 -17.09 0.00
CA VAL A 432 78.99 -17.15 1.38
C VAL A 432 78.93 -15.76 1.98
N ALA A 433 79.92 -14.90 1.74
CA ALA A 433 79.91 -13.52 2.21
C ALA A 433 78.77 -12.69 1.60
N ALA A 434 78.55 -12.78 0.28
CA ALA A 434 77.47 -12.07 -0.41
C ALA A 434 76.08 -12.53 0.05
N LEU A 435 75.90 -13.84 0.24
CA LEU A 435 74.66 -14.40 0.75
C LEU A 435 74.45 -14.06 2.23
N ALA A 436 75.51 -14.10 3.06
CA ALA A 436 75.45 -13.71 4.46
C ALA A 436 75.05 -12.23 4.60
N GLN A 437 75.61 -11.33 3.78
CA GLN A 437 75.25 -9.92 3.76
C GLN A 437 73.79 -9.70 3.31
N GLY A 438 73.34 -10.42 2.29
CA GLY A 438 71.95 -10.36 1.83
C GLY A 438 70.95 -10.89 2.88
N LEU A 439 71.30 -11.98 3.57
CA LEU A 439 70.48 -12.54 4.66
C LEU A 439 70.51 -11.66 5.91
N GLU A 440 71.63 -11.02 6.23
CA GLU A 440 71.74 -10.05 7.32
C GLU A 440 70.87 -8.82 7.05
N ALA A 441 70.89 -8.30 5.82
CA ALA A 441 69.99 -7.21 5.41
C ALA A 441 68.51 -7.61 5.52
N LEU A 442 68.15 -8.80 5.04
CA LEU A 442 66.80 -9.35 5.19
C LEU A 442 66.39 -9.50 6.67
N ALA A 443 67.30 -9.96 7.54
CA ALA A 443 67.04 -10.09 8.97
C ALA A 443 66.86 -8.73 9.68
N GLN A 444 67.50 -7.67 9.15
CA GLN A 444 67.32 -6.28 9.57
C GLN A 444 66.09 -5.61 8.91
N GLY A 445 65.35 -6.34 8.06
CA GLY A 445 64.19 -5.84 7.34
C GLY A 445 64.51 -5.01 6.10
N ASP A 446 65.78 -4.90 5.68
CA ASP A 446 66.16 -4.20 4.46
C ASP A 446 65.92 -5.08 3.23
N LEU A 447 64.80 -4.83 2.54
CA LEU A 447 64.44 -5.54 1.31
C LEU A 447 64.99 -4.88 0.05
N THR A 448 65.78 -3.81 0.18
CA THR A 448 66.32 -3.06 -0.96
C THR A 448 67.64 -3.63 -1.45
N GLN A 449 68.34 -4.41 -0.62
CA GLN A 449 69.61 -5.04 -0.99
C GLN A 449 69.43 -6.08 -2.11
N ARG A 450 70.40 -6.09 -3.03
CA ARG A 450 70.47 -7.05 -4.13
C ARG A 450 71.88 -7.61 -4.20
N ILE A 451 72.01 -8.89 -4.55
CA ILE A 451 73.31 -9.49 -4.85
C ILE A 451 73.73 -9.03 -6.24
N ALA A 452 74.81 -8.26 -6.31
CA ALA A 452 75.27 -7.59 -7.53
C ALA A 452 75.91 -8.56 -8.54
N GLU A 453 76.91 -9.33 -8.12
CA GLU A 453 77.67 -10.21 -9.01
C GLU A 453 78.05 -11.51 -8.30
N LEU A 454 77.79 -12.65 -8.94
CA LEU A 454 78.27 -13.96 -8.54
C LEU A 454 78.94 -14.64 -9.76
N PRO A 455 79.87 -15.58 -9.55
CA PRO A 455 80.42 -16.37 -10.64
C PRO A 455 79.34 -17.10 -11.44
N PRO A 456 79.55 -17.39 -12.74
CA PRO A 456 78.50 -17.93 -13.64
C PRO A 456 77.82 -19.21 -13.13
N GLU A 457 78.53 -20.04 -12.38
CA GLU A 457 78.03 -21.27 -11.77
C GLU A 457 77.00 -21.06 -10.64
N TYR A 458 76.93 -19.84 -10.07
CA TYR A 458 76.00 -19.46 -8.99
C TYR A 458 74.98 -18.38 -9.41
N GLU A 459 74.93 -18.04 -10.70
CA GLU A 459 74.07 -16.97 -11.22
C GLU A 459 72.58 -17.23 -10.92
N LYS A 460 72.14 -18.48 -11.01
CA LYS A 460 70.77 -18.87 -10.64
C LYS A 460 70.44 -18.55 -9.18
N LEU A 461 71.39 -18.70 -8.25
CA LEU A 461 71.16 -18.38 -6.84
C LEU A 461 71.02 -16.86 -6.63
N ARG A 462 71.79 -16.07 -7.38
CA ARG A 462 71.66 -14.60 -7.42
C ARG A 462 70.27 -14.20 -7.87
N GLU A 463 69.80 -14.78 -8.97
CA GLU A 463 68.48 -14.53 -9.56
C GLU A 463 67.37 -14.96 -8.59
N ASP A 464 67.43 -16.17 -8.05
CA ASP A 464 66.43 -16.69 -7.11
C ASP A 464 66.34 -15.84 -5.83
N PHE A 465 67.48 -15.44 -5.25
CA PHE A 465 67.52 -14.54 -4.08
C PHE A 465 66.93 -13.17 -4.41
N ASN A 466 67.39 -12.53 -5.48
CA ASN A 466 66.91 -11.20 -5.88
C ASN A 466 65.43 -11.22 -6.26
N ALA A 467 64.95 -12.29 -6.90
CA ALA A 467 63.54 -12.48 -7.23
C ALA A 467 62.69 -12.71 -5.97
N ALA A 468 63.19 -13.44 -4.97
CA ALA A 468 62.51 -13.60 -3.69
C ALA A 468 62.40 -12.25 -2.94
N MET A 469 63.48 -11.47 -2.91
CA MET A 469 63.49 -10.13 -2.33
C MET A 469 62.50 -9.20 -3.04
N ALA A 470 62.49 -9.20 -4.38
CA ALA A 470 61.54 -8.43 -5.17
C ALA A 470 60.07 -8.82 -4.88
N LYS A 471 59.76 -10.12 -4.84
CA LYS A 471 58.41 -10.60 -4.51
C LYS A 471 57.97 -10.21 -3.09
N LEU A 472 58.88 -10.21 -2.12
CA LEU A 472 58.58 -9.76 -0.75
C LEU A 472 58.38 -8.24 -0.70
N THR A 473 59.18 -7.46 -1.43
CA THR A 473 59.00 -6.01 -1.58
C THR A 473 57.63 -5.70 -2.19
N ASP A 474 57.26 -6.37 -3.28
CA ASP A 474 55.98 -6.18 -3.96
C ASP A 474 54.79 -6.54 -3.05
N ALA A 475 54.86 -7.69 -2.38
CA ALA A 475 53.78 -8.14 -1.48
C ALA A 475 53.59 -7.21 -0.27
N LEU A 476 54.68 -6.74 0.35
CA LEU A 476 54.59 -5.78 1.46
C LEU A 476 54.16 -4.39 0.98
N GLY A 477 54.57 -3.96 -0.22
CA GLY A 477 54.09 -2.73 -0.84
C GLY A 477 52.59 -2.78 -1.18
N GLU A 478 52.07 -3.94 -1.59
CA GLU A 478 50.63 -4.16 -1.78
C GLU A 478 49.88 -4.08 -0.45
N ILE A 479 50.44 -4.61 0.64
CA ILE A 479 49.86 -4.49 1.99
C ILE A 479 49.89 -3.03 2.47
N GLU A 480 50.99 -2.30 2.27
CA GLU A 480 51.09 -0.87 2.61
C GLU A 480 50.03 -0.04 1.86
N SER A 481 49.91 -0.26 0.55
CA SER A 481 48.91 0.42 -0.29
C SER A 481 47.47 0.06 0.13
N THR A 482 47.23 -1.22 0.42
CA THR A 482 45.91 -1.70 0.89
C THR A 482 45.56 -1.11 2.25
N SER A 483 46.53 -1.05 3.17
CA SER A 483 46.37 -0.40 4.47
C SER A 483 46.03 1.09 4.31
N GLY A 484 46.77 1.84 3.50
CA GLY A 484 46.47 3.26 3.24
C GLY A 484 45.07 3.48 2.63
N ARG A 485 44.57 2.55 1.82
CA ARG A 485 43.19 2.58 1.32
C ARG A 485 42.16 2.28 2.41
N ILE A 486 42.43 1.32 3.29
CA ILE A 486 41.57 1.00 4.44
C ILE A 486 41.49 2.21 5.38
N ASP A 487 42.62 2.84 5.72
CA ASP A 487 42.68 4.04 6.55
C ASP A 487 41.82 5.17 5.98
N SER A 488 42.02 5.51 4.70
CA SER A 488 41.23 6.55 4.02
C SER A 488 39.74 6.24 3.99
N HIS A 489 39.35 5.00 3.67
CA HIS A 489 37.95 4.58 3.65
C HIS A 489 37.33 4.59 5.05
N ALA A 490 38.02 4.08 6.06
CA ALA A 490 37.55 4.04 7.44
C ALA A 490 37.40 5.46 8.02
N GLY A 491 38.34 6.37 7.70
CA GLY A 491 38.22 7.80 8.02
C GLY A 491 36.97 8.45 7.41
N GLY A 492 36.73 8.19 6.11
CA GLY A 492 35.53 8.66 5.42
C GLY A 492 34.22 8.09 5.99
N LEU A 493 34.21 6.82 6.39
CA LEU A 493 33.06 6.19 7.06
C LEU A 493 32.81 6.81 8.45
N ALA A 494 33.86 7.04 9.24
CA ALA A 494 33.75 7.65 10.56
C ALA A 494 33.15 9.07 10.47
N ASP A 495 33.57 9.87 9.50
CA ASP A 495 33.02 11.21 9.27
C ASP A 495 31.57 11.18 8.78
N SER A 496 31.25 10.21 7.91
CA SER A 496 29.88 9.99 7.44
C SER A 496 28.95 9.61 8.60
N ALA A 497 29.37 8.70 9.48
CA ALA A 497 28.62 8.30 10.66
C ALA A 497 28.41 9.46 11.64
N ARG A 498 29.43 10.29 11.91
CA ARG A 498 29.29 11.50 12.75
C ARG A 498 28.33 12.52 12.16
N THR A 499 28.29 12.64 10.83
CA THR A 499 27.35 13.54 10.14
C THR A 499 25.93 12.99 10.24
N LEU A 500 25.76 11.68 9.98
CA LEU A 500 24.48 11.01 10.10
C LEU A 500 23.90 11.12 11.51
N ASN A 501 24.72 10.99 12.57
CA ASN A 501 24.26 11.20 13.95
C ASN A 501 23.72 12.61 14.20
N ARG A 502 24.43 13.65 13.73
CA ARG A 502 23.95 15.04 13.84
C ARG A 502 22.64 15.26 13.10
N ASP A 503 22.46 14.61 11.94
CA ASP A 503 21.21 14.65 11.19
C ASP A 503 20.09 13.90 11.92
N MET A 504 20.39 12.77 12.57
CA MET A 504 19.41 12.03 13.39
C MET A 504 18.95 12.83 14.61
N GLU A 505 19.86 13.53 15.31
CA GLU A 505 19.50 14.43 16.41
C GLU A 505 18.56 15.55 15.94
N ARG A 506 18.86 16.14 14.77
CA ARG A 506 18.03 17.19 14.18
C ARG A 506 16.66 16.67 13.76
N ASN A 507 16.61 15.47 13.17
CA ASN A 507 15.36 14.80 12.80
C ASN A 507 14.53 14.45 14.02
N ALA A 508 15.14 13.98 15.12
CA ALA A 508 14.44 13.70 16.36
C ALA A 508 13.74 14.95 16.91
N ALA A 509 14.43 16.09 16.94
CA ALA A 509 13.82 17.36 17.35
C ALA A 509 12.65 17.79 16.43
N MET A 510 12.77 17.58 15.11
CA MET A 510 11.68 17.86 14.17
C MET A 510 10.49 16.93 14.37
N LEU A 511 10.73 15.65 14.66
CA LEU A 511 9.69 14.67 14.95
C LEU A 511 8.96 14.98 16.25
N GLU A 512 9.66 15.44 17.28
CA GLU A 512 9.06 15.88 18.54
C GLU A 512 8.13 17.09 18.32
N GLN A 513 8.57 18.07 17.53
CA GLN A 513 7.74 19.21 17.13
C GLN A 513 6.52 18.79 16.30
N ALA A 514 6.70 17.86 15.37
CA ALA A 514 5.60 17.32 14.57
C ALA A 514 4.59 16.57 15.43
N ALA A 515 5.03 15.76 16.38
CA ALA A 515 4.17 15.05 17.33
C ALA A 515 3.38 16.03 18.21
N ALA A 516 4.01 17.11 18.68
CA ALA A 516 3.32 18.16 19.43
C ALA A 516 2.24 18.86 18.60
N ALA A 517 2.56 19.22 17.35
CA ALA A 517 1.60 19.82 16.42
C ALA A 517 0.43 18.88 16.09
N LEU A 518 0.70 17.57 15.93
CA LEU A 518 -0.33 16.56 15.69
C LEU A 518 -1.24 16.37 16.91
N SER A 519 -0.71 16.43 18.12
CA SER A 519 -1.51 16.40 19.35
C SER A 519 -2.45 17.61 19.42
N GLN A 520 -1.95 18.81 19.09
CA GLN A 520 -2.77 20.01 19.00
C GLN A 520 -3.85 19.91 17.90
N LEU A 521 -3.50 19.39 16.72
CA LEU A 521 -4.46 19.15 15.64
C LEU A 521 -5.53 18.13 16.05
N THR A 522 -5.13 17.03 16.71
CA THR A 522 -6.05 16.02 17.24
C THR A 522 -7.06 16.66 18.18
N ALA A 523 -6.59 17.49 19.11
CA ALA A 523 -7.46 18.22 20.04
C ALA A 523 -8.41 19.19 19.32
N ALA A 524 -7.92 19.90 18.30
CA ALA A 524 -8.73 20.83 17.50
C ALA A 524 -9.81 20.12 16.67
N VAL A 525 -9.49 18.97 16.07
CA VAL A 525 -10.45 18.14 15.32
C VAL A 525 -11.50 17.57 16.26
N GLN A 526 -11.10 17.05 17.42
CA GLN A 526 -12.04 16.54 18.42
C GLN A 526 -12.98 17.65 18.91
N SER A 527 -12.43 18.83 19.22
CA SER A 527 -13.21 20.00 19.62
C SER A 527 -14.17 20.46 18.52
N SER A 528 -13.78 20.37 17.25
CA SER A 528 -14.64 20.70 16.11
C SER A 528 -15.80 19.69 15.97
N ALA A 529 -15.52 18.40 16.16
CA ALA A 529 -16.55 17.36 16.16
C ALA A 529 -17.55 17.54 17.31
N ASP A 530 -17.07 17.86 18.51
CA ASP A 530 -17.92 18.19 19.67
C ASP A 530 -18.75 19.45 19.42
N GLY A 531 -18.13 20.51 18.88
CA GLY A 531 -18.81 21.75 18.52
C GLY A 531 -19.90 21.54 17.47
N ALA A 532 -19.64 20.70 16.46
CA ALA A 532 -20.64 20.33 15.46
C ALA A 532 -21.81 19.56 16.08
N ARG A 533 -21.56 18.62 17.00
CA ARG A 533 -22.64 17.92 17.72
C ARG A 533 -23.52 18.88 18.53
N GLN A 534 -22.91 19.77 19.32
CA GLN A 534 -23.66 20.76 20.11
C GLN A 534 -24.44 21.74 19.24
N ALA A 535 -23.85 22.21 18.14
CA ALA A 535 -24.52 23.08 17.18
C ALA A 535 -25.74 22.40 16.56
N ARG A 536 -25.65 21.08 16.27
CA ARG A 536 -26.76 20.30 15.73
C ARG A 536 -27.92 20.21 16.73
N GLU A 537 -27.65 19.98 18.00
CA GLU A 537 -28.67 19.93 19.05
C GLU A 537 -29.38 21.29 19.21
N LEU A 538 -28.62 22.39 19.18
CA LEU A 538 -29.17 23.75 19.21
C LEU A 538 -30.03 24.04 17.98
N ALA A 539 -29.59 23.63 16.79
CA ALA A 539 -30.36 23.77 15.55
C ALA A 539 -31.66 22.97 15.61
N GLN A 540 -31.61 21.72 16.07
CA GLN A 540 -32.81 20.88 16.23
C GLN A 540 -33.83 21.50 17.19
N LYS A 541 -33.36 22.06 18.31
CA LYS A 541 -34.21 22.78 19.25
C LYS A 541 -34.83 24.02 18.60
N ALA A 542 -34.03 24.83 17.91
CA ALA A 542 -34.52 26.01 17.21
C ALA A 542 -35.55 25.66 16.12
N ARG A 543 -35.37 24.53 15.42
CA ARG A 543 -36.36 24.02 14.46
C ARG A 543 -37.68 23.68 15.16
N SER A 544 -37.61 22.91 16.25
CA SER A 544 -38.79 22.54 17.04
C SER A 544 -39.55 23.76 17.58
N ASP A 545 -38.83 24.77 18.08
CA ASP A 545 -39.42 26.01 18.57
C ASP A 545 -40.10 26.78 17.43
N ALA A 546 -39.49 26.82 16.25
CA ALA A 546 -40.07 27.46 15.06
C ALA A 546 -41.29 26.70 14.51
N GLU A 547 -41.26 25.37 14.47
CA GLU A 547 -42.38 24.51 14.09
C GLU A 547 -43.57 24.72 15.04
N THR A 548 -43.32 24.76 16.35
CA THR A 548 -44.34 25.11 17.36
C THR A 548 -44.89 26.52 17.12
N GLY A 549 -44.04 27.48 16.76
CA GLY A 549 -44.45 28.83 16.39
C GLY A 549 -45.37 28.85 15.16
N VAL A 550 -45.11 28.01 14.15
CA VAL A 550 -45.97 27.86 12.97
C VAL A 550 -47.34 27.31 13.37
N GLU A 551 -47.40 26.31 14.27
CA GLU A 551 -48.66 25.79 14.79
C GLU A 551 -49.49 26.87 15.51
N VAL A 552 -48.87 27.62 16.42
CA VAL A 552 -49.53 28.73 17.15
C VAL A 552 -50.07 29.79 16.18
N VAL A 553 -49.32 30.11 15.12
CA VAL A 553 -49.79 31.04 14.09
C VAL A 553 -50.99 30.47 13.33
N ASN A 554 -50.98 29.19 12.97
CA ASN A 554 -52.12 28.55 12.29
C ASN A 554 -53.38 28.58 13.16
N ASP A 555 -53.25 28.33 14.47
CA ASP A 555 -54.35 28.46 15.43
C ASP A 555 -54.88 29.90 15.52
N ALA A 556 -53.97 30.89 15.51
CA ALA A 556 -54.34 32.29 15.49
C ALA A 556 -55.09 32.68 14.20
N VAL A 557 -54.65 32.21 13.02
CA VAL A 557 -55.38 32.40 11.75
C VAL A 557 -56.78 31.79 11.83
N ALA A 558 -56.89 30.57 12.36
CA ALA A 558 -58.18 29.90 12.54
C ALA A 558 -59.10 30.68 13.50
N ALA A 559 -58.55 31.27 14.56
CA ALA A 559 -59.30 32.13 15.47
C ALA A 559 -59.81 33.41 14.79
N MET A 560 -58.96 34.09 14.01
CA MET A 560 -59.35 35.28 13.25
C MET A 560 -60.46 34.97 12.23
N LYS A 561 -60.39 33.82 11.56
CA LYS A 561 -61.43 33.33 10.64
C LYS A 561 -62.79 33.16 11.33
N ARG A 562 -62.80 32.68 12.59
CA ARG A 562 -64.03 32.55 13.39
C ARG A 562 -64.58 33.93 13.77
N ILE A 563 -63.71 34.90 14.07
CA ILE A 563 -64.11 36.28 14.39
C ILE A 563 -64.73 36.94 13.14
N GLU A 564 -64.07 36.84 11.98
CA GLU A 564 -64.58 37.30 10.67
C GLU A 564 -65.98 36.72 10.39
N THR A 565 -66.14 35.41 10.58
CA THR A 565 -67.45 34.73 10.41
C THR A 565 -68.51 35.27 11.38
N SER A 566 -68.14 35.55 12.62
CA SER A 566 -69.02 36.11 13.66
C SER A 566 -69.41 37.55 13.33
N ALA A 567 -68.47 38.38 12.87
CA ALA A 567 -68.74 39.75 12.43
C ALA A 567 -69.74 39.77 11.27
N GLY A 568 -69.56 38.90 10.27
CA GLY A 568 -70.51 38.74 9.18
C GLY A 568 -71.90 38.26 9.63
N ALA A 569 -72.00 37.43 10.67
CA ALA A 569 -73.28 37.05 11.26
C ALA A 569 -73.97 38.21 11.96
N ILE A 570 -73.23 39.03 12.71
CA ILE A 570 -73.76 40.23 13.36
C ILE A 570 -74.25 41.23 12.31
N SER A 571 -73.48 41.47 11.25
CA SER A 571 -73.86 42.36 10.14
C SER A 571 -75.20 41.94 9.48
N ARG A 572 -75.43 40.62 9.30
CA ARG A 572 -76.73 40.12 8.84
C ARG A 572 -77.86 40.40 9.83
N ILE A 573 -77.62 40.22 11.12
CA ILE A 573 -78.62 40.48 12.18
C ILE A 573 -78.96 41.97 12.23
N THR A 574 -77.97 42.86 12.15
CA THR A 574 -78.20 44.31 12.15
C THR A 574 -78.98 44.76 10.90
N GLY A 575 -78.72 44.16 9.74
CA GLY A 575 -79.53 44.37 8.54
C GLY A 575 -81.00 43.96 8.71
N VAL A 576 -81.27 42.81 9.34
CA VAL A 576 -82.66 42.40 9.66
C VAL A 576 -83.30 43.35 10.67
N ILE A 577 -82.57 43.85 11.67
CA ILE A 577 -83.08 44.85 12.62
C ILE A 577 -83.43 46.15 11.91
N GLU A 578 -82.60 46.61 10.98
CA GLU A 578 -82.89 47.79 10.15
C GLU A 578 -84.16 47.59 9.31
N GLU A 579 -84.33 46.41 8.71
CA GLU A 579 -85.53 46.06 7.94
C GLU A 579 -86.80 46.05 8.82
N ILE A 580 -86.72 45.44 10.01
CA ILE A 580 -87.82 45.44 11.00
C ILE A 580 -88.16 46.87 11.43
N ALA A 581 -87.15 47.70 11.69
CA ALA A 581 -87.34 49.11 12.03
C ALA A 581 -88.03 49.87 10.90
N PHE A 582 -87.63 49.64 9.65
CA PHE A 582 -88.26 50.23 8.47
C PHE A 582 -89.73 49.80 8.32
N GLN A 583 -90.02 48.50 8.44
CA GLN A 583 -91.40 47.97 8.39
C GLN A 583 -92.26 48.52 9.53
N THR A 584 -91.71 48.63 10.75
CA THR A 584 -92.39 49.20 11.93
C THR A 584 -92.71 50.68 11.71
N ASN A 585 -91.79 51.44 11.12
CA ASN A 585 -92.01 52.83 10.76
C ASN A 585 -93.14 53.00 9.72
N LEU A 586 -93.24 52.10 8.73
CA LEU A 586 -94.35 52.08 7.75
C LEU A 586 -95.70 51.68 8.38
N LEU A 587 -95.71 50.68 9.27
CA LEU A 587 -96.90 50.28 10.03
C LEU A 587 -97.40 51.41 10.93
N ALA A 588 -96.50 52.07 11.64
CA ALA A 588 -96.80 53.21 12.49
C ALA A 588 -97.34 54.40 11.68
N LEU A 589 -96.79 54.64 10.48
CA LEU A 589 -97.32 55.64 9.56
C LEU A 589 -98.75 55.31 9.13
N ASN A 590 -99.02 54.07 8.72
CA ASN A 590 -100.36 53.63 8.31
C ASN A 590 -101.37 53.73 9.47
N ALA A 591 -100.96 53.32 10.68
CA ALA A 591 -101.78 53.45 11.89
C ALA A 591 -102.05 54.92 12.25
N GLY A 592 -101.06 55.81 12.10
CA GLY A 592 -101.21 57.23 12.31
C GLY A 592 -102.20 57.87 11.32
N VAL A 593 -102.17 57.44 10.05
CA VAL A 593 -103.12 57.88 9.02
C VAL A 593 -104.54 57.41 9.34
N GLU A 594 -104.73 56.14 9.73
CA GLU A 594 -106.07 55.62 10.08
C GLU A 594 -106.61 56.23 11.38
N ALA A 595 -105.73 56.51 12.35
CA ALA A 595 -106.08 57.25 13.57
C ALA A 595 -106.52 58.69 13.28
N ALA A 596 -105.86 59.39 12.35
CA ALA A 596 -106.28 60.70 11.88
C ALA A 596 -107.64 60.64 11.16
N ARG A 597 -107.91 59.55 10.43
CA ARG A 597 -109.17 59.30 9.73
C ARG A 597 -110.35 59.06 10.68
N ALA A 598 -110.11 58.49 11.85
CA ALA A 598 -111.11 58.25 12.91
C ALA A 598 -111.47 59.51 13.74
N GLY A 599 -110.84 60.66 13.49
CA GLY A 599 -111.18 61.94 14.11
C GLY A 599 -110.92 61.98 15.64
N GLU A 600 -111.87 62.52 16.42
CA GLU A 600 -111.71 62.66 17.88
C GLU A 600 -111.53 61.31 18.61
N ALA A 601 -112.15 60.23 18.12
CA ALA A 601 -112.02 58.89 18.71
C ALA A 601 -110.62 58.27 18.51
N GLY A 602 -109.85 58.76 17.53
CA GLY A 602 -108.52 58.24 17.17
C GLY A 602 -107.33 58.98 17.80
N ARG A 603 -107.53 60.09 18.55
CA ARG A 603 -106.44 60.92 19.09
C ARG A 603 -105.42 60.14 19.92
N GLY A 604 -105.88 59.24 20.78
CA GLY A 604 -104.99 58.40 21.61
C GLY A 604 -104.12 57.47 20.76
N PHE A 605 -104.70 56.87 19.71
CA PHE A 605 -103.98 56.01 18.77
C PHE A 605 -102.98 56.79 17.91
N ALA A 606 -103.28 58.04 17.54
CA ALA A 606 -102.37 58.88 16.77
C ALA A 606 -101.07 59.21 17.54
N VAL A 607 -101.17 59.47 18.85
CA VAL A 607 -100.00 59.71 19.72
C VAL A 607 -99.13 58.46 19.83
N VAL A 608 -99.76 57.30 20.06
CA VAL A 608 -99.04 56.01 20.11
C VAL A 608 -98.35 55.73 18.76
N ALA A 609 -99.03 55.98 17.64
CA ALA A 609 -98.46 55.81 16.31
C ALA A 609 -97.25 56.73 16.07
N SER A 610 -97.27 58.00 16.51
CA SER A 610 -96.10 58.88 16.41
C SER A 610 -94.93 58.42 17.28
N GLU A 611 -95.19 57.90 18.47
CA GLU A 611 -94.14 57.42 19.38
C GLU A 611 -93.49 56.14 18.85
N VAL A 612 -94.30 55.19 18.35
CA VAL A 612 -93.80 53.97 17.69
C VAL A 612 -92.99 54.31 16.45
N ARG A 613 -93.40 55.34 15.69
CA ARG A 613 -92.65 55.82 14.53
C ARG A 613 -91.29 56.41 14.92
N ALA A 614 -91.24 57.26 15.94
CA ALA A 614 -90.00 57.85 16.45
C ALA A 614 -89.05 56.77 17.00
N LEU A 615 -89.59 55.77 17.70
CA LEU A 615 -88.82 54.61 18.17
C LEU A 615 -88.23 53.82 17.01
N ALA A 616 -89.03 53.55 15.98
CA ALA A 616 -88.58 52.83 14.79
C ALA A 616 -87.46 53.58 14.04
N GLN A 617 -87.55 54.91 13.91
CA GLN A 617 -86.46 55.71 13.33
C GLN A 617 -85.17 55.63 14.17
N ARG A 618 -85.27 55.75 15.50
CA ARG A 618 -84.12 55.61 16.41
C ARG A 618 -83.49 54.21 16.34
N SER A 619 -84.30 53.17 16.22
CA SER A 619 -83.81 51.79 16.04
C SER A 619 -83.08 51.60 14.71
N SER A 620 -83.56 52.22 13.62
CA SER A 620 -82.89 52.18 12.31
C SER A 620 -81.55 52.93 12.33
N GLU A 621 -81.49 54.11 12.94
CA GLU A 621 -80.23 54.84 13.12
C GLU A 621 -79.21 54.05 13.95
N ALA A 622 -79.64 53.49 15.09
CA ALA A 622 -78.77 52.66 15.92
C ALA A 622 -78.28 51.40 15.17
N ALA A 623 -79.15 50.76 14.38
CA ALA A 623 -78.77 49.60 13.57
C ALA A 623 -77.72 49.96 12.51
N LYS A 624 -77.84 51.13 11.85
CA LYS A 624 -76.83 51.64 10.90
C LYS A 624 -75.49 51.94 11.57
N GLU A 625 -75.52 52.56 12.75
CA GLU A 625 -74.31 52.86 13.51
C GLU A 625 -73.57 51.57 13.93
N ILE A 626 -74.31 50.57 14.43
CA ILE A 626 -73.74 49.25 14.75
C ILE A 626 -73.19 48.59 13.48
N SER A 627 -73.90 48.66 12.35
CA SER A 627 -73.44 48.11 11.07
C SER A 627 -72.09 48.72 10.66
N GLY A 628 -71.93 50.05 10.76
CA GLY A 628 -70.68 50.73 10.47
C GLY A 628 -69.52 50.32 11.41
N LEU A 629 -69.80 50.15 12.71
CA LEU A 629 -68.79 49.66 13.66
C LEU A 629 -68.35 48.22 13.36
N ILE A 630 -69.28 47.36 12.92
CA ILE A 630 -68.98 45.98 12.53
C ILE A 630 -68.16 45.94 11.25
N GLU A 631 -68.49 46.76 10.25
CA GLU A 631 -67.71 46.87 9.01
C GLU A 631 -66.28 47.35 9.27
N SER A 632 -66.10 48.34 10.15
CA SER A 632 -64.77 48.76 10.59
C SER A 632 -64.02 47.65 11.35
N SER A 633 -64.72 46.89 12.19
CA SER A 633 -64.11 45.79 12.96
C SER A 633 -63.67 44.64 12.05
N ASP A 634 -64.47 44.34 11.03
CA ASP A 634 -64.17 43.32 10.03
C ASP A 634 -62.90 43.66 9.23
N ALA A 635 -62.74 44.93 8.82
CA ALA A 635 -61.54 45.40 8.15
C ALA A 635 -60.26 45.27 9.02
N GLU A 636 -60.35 45.58 10.31
CA GLU A 636 -59.25 45.41 11.27
C GLU A 636 -58.90 43.93 11.49
N VAL A 637 -59.90 43.05 11.61
CA VAL A 637 -59.71 41.60 11.74
C VAL A 637 -59.07 41.02 10.48
N SER A 638 -59.50 41.44 9.30
CA SER A 638 -58.90 41.04 8.02
C SER A 638 -57.42 41.45 7.94
N THR A 639 -57.11 42.70 8.29
CA THR A 639 -55.73 43.21 8.31
C THR A 639 -54.86 42.44 9.31
N GLY A 640 -55.39 42.18 10.51
CA GLY A 640 -54.72 41.37 11.53
C GLY A 640 -54.47 39.94 11.05
N ALA A 641 -55.45 39.30 10.40
CA ALA A 641 -55.30 37.96 9.83
C ALA A 641 -54.18 37.91 8.78
N GLU A 642 -54.08 38.91 7.91
CA GLU A 642 -53.01 39.01 6.91
C GLU A 642 -51.62 39.12 7.56
N MET A 643 -51.47 39.94 8.60
CA MET A 643 -50.21 40.07 9.35
C MET A 643 -49.80 38.76 10.03
N VAL A 644 -50.76 38.02 10.57
CA VAL A 644 -50.53 36.71 11.20
C VAL A 644 -50.07 35.68 10.15
N VAL A 645 -50.72 35.63 8.98
CA VAL A 645 -50.28 34.78 7.85
C VAL A 645 -48.85 35.13 7.40
N ARG A 646 -48.52 36.43 7.28
CA ARG A 646 -47.17 36.88 6.96
C ARG A 646 -46.15 36.44 8.01
N SER A 647 -46.53 36.42 9.28
CA SER A 647 -45.68 35.93 10.37
C SER A 647 -45.44 34.41 10.25
N GLY A 648 -46.47 33.64 9.90
CA GLY A 648 -46.36 32.20 9.65
C GLY A 648 -45.42 31.87 8.49
N THR A 649 -45.51 32.60 7.38
CA THR A 649 -44.57 32.42 6.25
C THR A 649 -43.13 32.80 6.61
N ALA A 650 -42.92 33.79 7.48
CA ALA A 650 -41.59 34.13 7.98
C ALA A 650 -41.00 33.02 8.88
N LEU A 651 -41.81 32.43 9.77
CA LEU A 651 -41.41 31.28 10.58
C LEU A 651 -41.11 30.05 9.70
N GLY A 652 -41.90 29.80 8.65
CA GLY A 652 -41.62 28.74 7.68
C GLY A 652 -40.23 28.88 7.03
N ARG A 653 -39.85 30.11 6.61
CA ARG A 653 -38.48 30.36 6.11
C ARG A 653 -37.39 30.13 7.14
N ILE A 654 -37.67 30.37 8.43
CA ILE A 654 -36.73 30.07 9.52
C ILE A 654 -36.56 28.56 9.65
N VAL A 655 -37.65 27.79 9.61
CA VAL A 655 -37.59 26.31 9.61
C VAL A 655 -36.72 25.81 8.46
N ASP A 656 -36.96 26.28 7.22
CA ASP A 656 -36.16 25.90 6.05
C ASP A 656 -34.67 26.25 6.23
N SER A 657 -34.37 27.43 6.79
CA SER A 657 -33.00 27.87 7.04
C SER A 657 -32.30 27.01 8.09
N VAL A 658 -33.01 26.61 9.15
CA VAL A 658 -32.47 25.74 10.19
C VAL A 658 -32.22 24.33 9.66
N VAL A 659 -33.09 23.81 8.79
CA VAL A 659 -32.85 22.52 8.09
C VAL A 659 -31.57 22.58 7.25
N ALA A 660 -31.35 23.68 6.52
CA ALA A 660 -30.10 23.87 5.77
C ALA A 660 -28.86 23.95 6.68
N ILE A 661 -28.97 24.61 7.84
CA ILE A 661 -27.91 24.66 8.85
C ILE A 661 -27.61 23.26 9.41
N GLU A 662 -28.63 22.46 9.73
CA GLU A 662 -28.44 21.07 10.18
C GLU A 662 -27.68 20.23 9.16
N ALA A 663 -27.98 20.38 7.86
CA ALA A 663 -27.27 19.68 6.79
C ALA A 663 -25.78 20.06 6.75
N ARG A 664 -25.46 21.36 6.85
CA ARG A 664 -24.06 21.84 6.90
C ARG A 664 -23.31 21.35 8.13
N ILE A 665 -23.97 21.32 9.29
CA ILE A 665 -23.37 20.80 10.51
C ILE A 665 -23.08 19.29 10.39
N ALA A 666 -23.97 18.54 9.73
CA ALA A 666 -23.72 17.12 9.44
C ALA A 666 -22.51 16.91 8.53
N GLU A 667 -22.32 17.75 7.50
CA GLU A 667 -21.11 17.74 6.66
C GLU A 667 -19.84 18.02 7.48
N ILE A 668 -19.86 19.02 8.37
CA ILE A 668 -18.72 19.34 9.26
C ILE A 668 -18.40 18.16 10.19
N ALA A 669 -19.42 17.52 10.77
CA ALA A 669 -19.22 16.38 11.64
C ALA A 669 -18.62 15.17 10.90
N ALA A 670 -19.09 14.90 9.68
CA ALA A 670 -18.52 13.86 8.82
C ALA A 670 -17.06 14.17 8.46
N SER A 671 -16.77 15.39 7.99
CA SER A 671 -15.40 15.81 7.65
C SER A 671 -14.47 15.78 8.87
N SER A 672 -14.95 16.16 10.06
CA SER A 672 -14.17 16.07 11.29
C SER A 672 -13.85 14.61 11.65
N GLY A 673 -14.78 13.68 11.39
CA GLY A 673 -14.55 12.24 11.54
C GLY A 673 -13.45 11.72 10.61
N GLU A 674 -13.49 12.10 9.33
CA GLU A 674 -12.44 11.76 8.36
C GLU A 674 -11.08 12.35 8.74
N GLN A 675 -11.05 13.62 9.18
CA GLN A 675 -9.82 14.26 9.66
C GLN A 675 -9.25 13.55 10.88
N ALA A 676 -10.08 13.08 11.81
CA ALA A 676 -9.62 12.35 12.99
C ALA A 676 -8.93 11.04 12.60
N THR A 677 -9.48 10.31 11.63
CA THR A 677 -8.84 9.12 11.06
C THR A 677 -7.50 9.47 10.41
N GLY A 678 -7.48 10.50 9.55
CA GLY A 678 -6.24 10.93 8.88
C GLY A 678 -5.15 11.37 9.87
N VAL A 679 -5.50 12.11 10.93
CA VAL A 679 -4.53 12.50 11.97
C VAL A 679 -4.02 11.28 12.73
N SER A 680 -4.85 10.27 12.99
CA SER A 680 -4.42 9.02 13.63
C SER A 680 -3.40 8.25 12.79
N GLU A 681 -3.61 8.17 11.47
CA GLU A 681 -2.67 7.55 10.53
C GLU A 681 -1.34 8.30 10.47
N VAL A 682 -1.38 9.64 10.42
CA VAL A 682 -0.17 10.47 10.43
C VAL A 682 0.58 10.31 11.76
N ASN A 683 -0.12 10.24 12.89
CA ASN A 683 0.49 10.00 14.18
C ASN A 683 1.22 8.64 14.23
N ALA A 684 0.60 7.59 13.68
CA ALA A 684 1.26 6.28 13.57
C ALA A 684 2.51 6.32 12.67
N ALA A 685 2.48 7.08 11.58
CA ALA A 685 3.63 7.28 10.69
C ALA A 685 4.77 8.04 11.39
N VAL A 686 4.47 9.08 12.17
CA VAL A 686 5.48 9.81 12.97
C VAL A 686 6.12 8.89 14.02
N SER A 687 5.34 8.08 14.73
CA SER A 687 5.89 7.09 15.67
C SER A 687 6.74 6.00 14.99
N ALA A 688 6.47 5.67 13.72
CA ALA A 688 7.30 4.77 12.94
C ALA A 688 8.63 5.44 12.53
N LEU A 689 8.59 6.71 12.11
CA LEU A 689 9.77 7.50 11.79
C LEU A 689 10.68 7.71 13.00
N GLU A 690 10.10 7.96 14.17
CA GLU A 690 10.86 8.08 15.43
C GLU A 690 11.64 6.80 15.74
N ARG A 691 10.99 5.63 15.65
CA ARG A 691 11.67 4.33 15.81
C ARG A 691 12.76 4.11 14.77
N SER A 692 12.51 4.47 13.51
CA SER A 692 13.52 4.36 12.43
C SER A 692 14.71 5.29 12.66
N THR A 693 14.47 6.50 13.14
CA THR A 693 15.51 7.48 13.47
C THR A 693 16.40 6.95 14.60
N GLN A 694 15.79 6.39 15.66
CA GLN A 694 16.52 5.77 16.75
C GLN A 694 17.35 4.57 16.30
N GLN A 695 16.79 3.69 15.46
CA GLN A 695 17.52 2.54 14.91
C GLN A 695 18.71 2.97 14.04
N THR A 696 18.53 4.02 13.25
CA THR A 696 19.58 4.58 12.38
C THR A 696 20.69 5.22 13.20
N ALA A 697 20.35 5.93 14.28
CA ALA A 697 21.33 6.48 15.22
C ALA A 697 22.18 5.37 15.85
N THR A 698 21.57 4.30 16.35
CA THR A 698 22.31 3.15 16.90
C THR A 698 23.19 2.45 15.86
N ALA A 699 22.70 2.30 14.62
CA ALA A 699 23.49 1.71 13.53
C ALA A 699 24.69 2.60 13.17
N SER A 700 24.51 3.91 13.18
CA SER A 700 25.54 4.91 12.90
C SER A 700 26.61 4.94 14.00
N GLU A 701 26.22 4.85 15.28
CA GLU A 701 27.17 4.69 16.40
C GLU A 701 28.05 3.44 16.24
N ARG A 702 27.45 2.30 15.89
CA ARG A 702 28.20 1.07 15.61
C ARG A 702 29.13 1.22 14.39
N ALA A 703 28.69 1.92 13.35
CA ALA A 703 29.54 2.16 12.18
C ALA A 703 30.75 3.04 12.53
N ALA A 704 30.58 4.04 13.39
CA ALA A 704 31.67 4.86 13.90
C ALA A 704 32.66 4.04 14.75
N GLU A 705 32.16 3.15 15.60
CA GLU A 705 32.97 2.22 16.41
C GLU A 705 33.80 1.27 15.53
N VAL A 706 33.16 0.61 14.56
CA VAL A 706 33.85 -0.30 13.61
C VAL A 706 34.89 0.46 12.78
N SER A 707 34.59 1.69 12.37
CA SER A 707 35.55 2.51 11.63
C SER A 707 36.76 2.88 12.48
N ALA A 708 36.58 3.16 13.77
CA ALA A 708 37.68 3.41 14.69
C ALA A 708 38.59 2.18 14.85
N LEU A 709 38.00 0.99 14.97
CA LEU A 709 38.75 -0.27 15.02
C LEU A 709 39.52 -0.54 13.72
N LEU A 710 38.93 -0.26 12.55
CA LEU A 710 39.61 -0.41 11.26
C LEU A 710 40.79 0.55 11.11
N LEU A 711 40.66 1.80 11.59
CA LEU A 711 41.75 2.76 11.62
C LEU A 711 42.90 2.27 12.53
N GLU A 712 42.57 1.68 13.69
CA GLU A 712 43.56 1.10 14.59
C GLU A 712 44.30 -0.09 13.95
N GLU A 713 43.57 -1.05 13.36
CA GLU A 713 44.14 -2.21 12.66
C GLU A 713 44.99 -1.80 11.45
N SER A 714 44.53 -0.83 10.67
CA SER A 714 45.28 -0.29 9.53
C SER A 714 46.56 0.39 9.97
N SER A 715 46.51 1.21 11.02
CA SER A 715 47.71 1.81 11.63
C SER A 715 48.69 0.72 12.11
N GLY A 716 48.18 -0.35 12.73
CA GLY A 716 48.96 -1.52 13.13
C GLY A 716 49.67 -2.21 11.97
N LEU A 717 48.96 -2.45 10.86
CA LEU A 717 49.52 -3.03 9.63
C LEU A 717 50.59 -2.13 9.01
N THR A 718 50.33 -0.83 8.92
CA THR A 718 51.30 0.16 8.41
C THR A 718 52.55 0.16 9.28
N HIS A 719 52.41 0.12 10.60
CA HIS A 719 53.54 0.00 11.53
C HIS A 719 54.31 -1.32 11.36
N ALA A 720 53.62 -2.43 11.10
CA ALA A 720 54.25 -3.72 10.86
C ALA A 720 55.04 -3.74 9.54
N VAL A 721 54.49 -3.16 8.47
CA VAL A 721 55.18 -3.03 7.17
C VAL A 721 56.35 -2.07 7.26
N ASN A 722 56.23 -0.95 7.98
CA ASN A 722 57.32 0.03 8.19
C ASN A 722 58.53 -0.52 8.94
N ARG A 723 58.47 -1.72 9.53
CA ARG A 723 59.65 -2.43 10.04
C ARG A 723 60.55 -2.95 8.92
N PHE A 724 60.03 -3.04 7.70
CA PHE A 724 60.75 -3.43 6.50
C PHE A 724 61.05 -2.20 5.64
N HIS A 725 62.29 -2.03 5.22
CA HIS A 725 62.67 -1.01 4.25
C HIS A 725 62.35 -1.52 2.85
N LEU A 726 61.27 -1.01 2.26
CA LEU A 726 60.82 -1.36 0.91
C LEU A 726 61.46 -0.48 -0.18
N HIS A 727 62.00 0.68 0.23
CA HIS A 727 62.52 1.72 -0.66
C HIS A 727 63.94 2.13 -0.20
N GLY A 728 64.87 2.31 -1.14
CA GLY A 728 66.24 2.72 -0.82
C GLY A 728 66.33 4.14 -0.25
N PRO A 729 67.45 4.52 0.37
CA PRO A 729 67.63 5.85 0.96
C PRO A 729 67.79 6.95 -0.13
N GLU A 730 66.65 7.46 -0.62
CA GLU A 730 66.36 8.78 -1.22
C GLU A 730 65.12 8.61 -2.12
N THR A 731 63.94 9.17 -1.84
CA THR A 731 63.68 10.59 -1.61
C THR A 731 62.33 10.70 -0.91
N ALA A 732 62.32 11.34 0.26
CA ALA A 732 61.12 11.88 0.87
C ALA A 732 60.49 12.91 -0.10
N ARG A 733 59.58 12.47 -0.97
CA ARG A 733 58.74 13.38 -1.74
C ARG A 733 57.46 13.62 -0.95
N ARG A 734 57.43 14.80 -0.32
CA ARG A 734 56.26 15.48 0.24
C ARG A 734 54.99 15.14 -0.56
N VAL A 735 54.00 14.59 0.13
CA VAL A 735 52.59 14.75 -0.22
C VAL A 735 52.00 15.67 0.85
N ALA A 736 51.58 16.84 0.39
CA ALA A 736 50.78 17.80 1.15
C ALA A 736 49.31 17.37 1.10
#